data_AF-D2PTY7-F1
#
_entry.id   AF-D2PTY7-F1
#
_cell.length_a   1.000
_cell.length_b   1.000
_cell.length_c   1.000
_cell.angle_alpha   90.00
_cell.angle_beta   90.00
_cell.angle_gamma   90.00
#
_symmetry.space_group_name_H-M   'P 1'
#
loop_
_entity.id
_entity.type
_entity.pdbx_description
1 polymer ?
#
loop_
_entity_poly.entity_id
_entity_poly.type
_entity_poly.pdbx_seq_one_letter_code
_entity_poly.pdbx_strand_id
1 'polypeptide(L)'
;MPPVPDQRKSRLVLRLATVIAAAAIGGVALAAPAPAALDAAAAARPDPANPWQFDHWPQQQPWQQQQPATRLAGPTSGTGAFGAPIDPQNWENPDHMTWSDYQRPPGTNWADPTKKGSVRTFKGALVLTDYPNQPFVVTQPKGSTPFGNPSAEANGVPRDQVAQFYHDFLNKPNALNRGHTIHEYWMEDSGGRYGVELTAFGPYRMPGKSHEYAMEFQGGTACPAGDTCNRNLRTDGRAAWIADQGPHVPAGFDFVFFMSAGQDESSTWQEFGMMKFPTKEDVTEPFGPPDPNLPNWSRTRYVDWTSWAAGSSIWPNAGGGSSTQAESSGMAVFAHELSHILGIGDNYNNPYGVPPRRAYTGIWEMLSRGSFNGPGGPHSRWMIPATGGASMGAQHMLRNKIKLQMVDEQNVLRLNREALAQSGVVVADVTARVAQPGPTGLAGINVELGGGDLAPACNTATDPLCDGRGYQNYTVEVVDRMGTDSFTPDSGVLLAKTKNQDQAPFEWVIDANSQDINMTDYVLPDGTKVPITIGDYRQLSDALFHAGTNSGSEYEYVDEANRLHFYVTDLERDRQGVLSYTVAVRSLDGDGPAQRGVRVTPAVGRPSRDGVATCNFPLTNTGKAAAAQGEHPEDVSKYLNNDVYRLSATIDGRGWSVNLPNALTTAATGKRVTVPVQAKHAPGSAALARVTLTAISESDPTKKSTTSCLAIAR
;
A
#
# COMPACT_ATOMS: atom_id res chain seq x y z
N MET A 1 29.94 -41.03 31.80
CA MET A 1 31.22 -41.22 32.52
C MET A 1 32.37 -41.11 31.52
N PRO A 2 33.49 -40.50 31.93
CA PRO A 2 34.54 -39.88 31.10
C PRO A 2 35.64 -40.94 30.74
N PRO A 3 36.78 -40.65 30.05
CA PRO A 3 37.49 -39.35 30.06
C PRO A 3 38.29 -38.87 28.83
N VAL A 4 38.66 -37.60 28.99
CA VAL A 4 39.68 -36.74 28.36
C VAL A 4 41.07 -37.11 28.98
N PRO A 5 42.16 -36.33 28.83
CA PRO A 5 43.14 -36.07 27.74
C PRO A 5 44.57 -36.61 28.05
N ASP A 6 45.55 -36.36 27.17
CA ASP A 6 46.91 -35.93 27.59
C ASP A 6 47.66 -35.27 26.40
N GLN A 7 47.92 -33.97 26.45
CA GLN A 7 49.14 -33.28 26.91
C GLN A 7 50.25 -33.05 25.87
N ARG A 8 50.37 -31.75 25.54
CA ARG A 8 51.59 -30.91 25.45
C ARG A 8 52.91 -31.60 25.09
N LYS A 9 53.59 -31.02 24.09
CA LYS A 9 54.95 -30.48 24.26
C LYS A 9 55.32 -29.47 23.17
N SER A 10 55.65 -28.28 23.64
CA SER A 10 56.27 -27.16 22.94
C SER A 10 57.60 -27.54 22.29
N ARG A 11 57.98 -26.87 21.21
CA ARG A 11 59.38 -26.43 20.98
C ARG A 11 59.43 -25.16 20.13
N LEU A 12 59.92 -24.13 20.82
CA LEU A 12 60.42 -22.85 20.33
C LEU A 12 61.57 -23.08 19.34
N VAL A 13 61.60 -22.37 18.21
CA VAL A 13 62.85 -21.96 17.56
C VAL A 13 62.71 -20.51 17.10
N LEU A 14 63.48 -19.67 17.76
CA LEU A 14 63.73 -18.26 17.48
C LEU A 14 64.82 -18.17 16.39
N ARG A 15 64.63 -17.37 15.35
CA ARG A 15 65.76 -16.75 14.62
C ARG A 15 65.41 -15.31 14.20
N LEU A 16 66.41 -14.48 14.44
CA LEU A 16 66.43 -13.03 14.45
C LEU A 16 66.81 -12.46 13.07
N ALA A 17 66.21 -11.31 12.74
CA ALA A 17 66.72 -10.13 12.04
C ALA A 17 67.53 -10.26 10.74
N THR A 18 67.12 -9.52 9.69
CA THR A 18 67.90 -8.37 9.18
C THR A 18 67.03 -7.42 8.34
N VAL A 19 67.21 -6.13 8.61
CA VAL A 19 66.69 -4.97 7.86
C VAL A 19 67.70 -4.62 6.77
N ILE A 20 67.24 -4.44 5.53
CA ILE A 20 67.97 -3.66 4.51
C ILE A 20 66.98 -2.74 3.80
N ALA A 21 67.21 -1.44 3.94
CA ALA A 21 66.59 -0.39 3.16
C ALA A 21 67.33 -0.22 1.83
N ALA A 22 66.58 -0.07 0.74
CA ALA A 22 67.10 0.48 -0.51
C ALA A 22 66.01 1.35 -1.15
N ALA A 23 66.31 2.64 -1.25
CA ALA A 23 65.51 3.62 -1.96
C ALA A 23 65.81 3.53 -3.47
N ALA A 24 64.77 3.58 -4.30
CA ALA A 24 64.88 3.97 -5.71
C ALA A 24 63.64 4.79 -6.10
N ILE A 25 63.93 5.91 -6.76
CA ILE A 25 63.05 7.01 -7.12
C ILE A 25 62.43 6.76 -8.50
N GLY A 26 61.18 7.20 -8.69
CA GLY A 26 60.75 7.85 -9.92
C GLY A 26 59.94 7.02 -10.93
N GLY A 27 58.63 7.11 -10.83
CA GLY A 27 57.68 6.72 -11.87
C GLY A 27 56.33 7.38 -11.62
N VAL A 28 56.17 8.62 -12.10
CA VAL A 28 54.92 9.39 -11.98
C VAL A 28 53.88 8.77 -12.92
N ALA A 29 52.97 7.98 -12.36
CA ALA A 29 51.66 7.72 -12.95
C ALA A 29 50.67 8.71 -12.31
N LEU A 30 50.07 9.57 -13.13
CA LEU A 30 49.02 10.50 -12.73
C LEU A 30 47.80 9.68 -12.29
N ALA A 31 47.70 9.40 -10.99
CA ALA A 31 46.47 8.97 -10.37
C ALA A 31 45.48 10.15 -10.36
N ALA A 32 44.28 9.93 -10.89
CA ALA A 32 43.16 10.85 -10.70
C ALA A 32 42.92 11.09 -9.20
N PRO A 33 42.48 12.29 -8.79
CA PRO A 33 42.26 12.58 -7.38
C PRO A 33 41.13 11.66 -6.86
N ALA A 34 41.41 10.96 -5.76
CA ALA A 34 40.37 10.31 -4.97
C ALA A 34 39.38 11.38 -4.48
N PRO A 35 38.06 11.13 -4.52
CA PRO A 35 37.09 12.08 -4.00
C PRO A 35 37.34 12.30 -2.51
N ALA A 36 37.27 13.57 -2.11
CA ALA A 36 37.49 14.01 -0.74
C ALA A 36 36.58 13.26 0.24
N ALA A 37 37.15 13.00 1.43
CA ALA A 37 36.55 12.25 2.51
C ALA A 37 35.11 12.71 2.81
N LEU A 38 34.14 11.83 2.52
CA LEU A 38 32.94 11.72 3.33
C LEU A 38 33.39 11.56 4.78
N ASP A 39 32.78 12.33 5.69
CA ASP A 39 33.12 12.41 7.12
C ASP A 39 33.63 11.08 7.69
N ALA A 40 34.92 11.01 8.04
CA ALA A 40 35.51 9.83 8.66
C ALA A 40 34.81 9.44 9.99
N ALA A 41 34.01 10.35 10.56
CA ALA A 41 33.17 10.11 11.72
C ALA A 41 31.90 9.27 11.42
N ALA A 42 31.39 9.28 10.18
CA ALA A 42 30.23 8.47 9.78
C ALA A 42 30.60 6.98 9.57
N ALA A 43 31.84 6.69 9.16
CA ALA A 43 32.34 5.33 8.94
C ALA A 43 32.53 4.49 10.22
N ALA A 44 32.47 5.11 11.41
CA ALA A 44 32.70 4.44 12.70
C ALA A 44 31.41 4.02 13.43
N ARG A 45 30.22 4.44 12.94
CA ARG A 45 28.95 4.06 13.56
C ARG A 45 28.48 2.69 13.04
N PRO A 46 27.94 1.81 13.90
CA PRO A 46 27.34 0.57 13.43
C PRO A 46 26.19 0.89 12.48
N ASP A 47 25.98 0.03 11.49
CA ASP A 47 24.84 0.16 10.60
C ASP A 47 23.53 0.09 11.39
N PRO A 48 22.53 0.91 11.04
CA PRO A 48 21.19 0.75 11.59
C PRO A 48 20.64 -0.65 11.25
N ALA A 49 19.69 -1.12 12.06
CA ALA A 49 19.00 -2.38 11.79
C ALA A 49 18.30 -2.38 10.42
N ASN A 50 17.78 -1.22 10.02
CA ASN A 50 17.18 -1.00 8.71
C ASN A 50 18.04 0.01 7.91
N PRO A 51 18.47 -0.31 6.68
CA PRO A 51 19.40 0.53 5.91
C PRO A 51 18.93 1.97 5.68
N TRP A 52 17.63 2.20 5.51
CA TRP A 52 17.04 3.52 5.28
C TRP A 52 17.01 4.43 6.52
N GLN A 53 17.34 3.88 7.70
CA GLN A 53 17.45 4.65 8.94
C GLN A 53 18.86 5.23 9.16
N PHE A 54 19.71 5.16 8.13
CA PHE A 54 21.07 5.72 8.19
C PHE A 54 21.04 7.23 8.42
N ASP A 55 21.99 7.76 9.19
CA ASP A 55 22.10 9.18 9.50
C ASP A 55 22.63 9.96 8.28
N HIS A 56 21.73 10.26 7.34
CA HIS A 56 22.05 10.83 6.03
C HIS A 56 21.70 12.33 5.90
N TRP A 57 20.83 12.84 6.77
CA TRP A 57 20.27 14.20 6.71
C TRP A 57 20.73 15.06 7.89
N PRO A 58 20.76 16.41 7.73
CA PRO A 58 21.15 17.30 8.82
C PRO A 58 20.25 17.22 10.06
N GLN A 59 18.99 16.80 9.86
CA GLN A 59 18.01 16.59 10.93
C GLN A 59 17.51 15.15 10.91
N GLN A 60 17.17 14.64 12.10
CA GLN A 60 16.50 13.36 12.23
C GLN A 60 15.10 13.42 11.62
N GLN A 61 14.83 12.47 10.73
CA GLN A 61 13.62 12.39 9.95
C GLN A 61 12.55 11.50 10.62
N PRO A 62 11.27 11.58 10.21
CA PRO A 62 10.19 10.76 10.79
C PRO A 62 10.46 9.25 10.80
N TRP A 63 10.85 8.65 9.67
CA TRP A 63 11.13 7.20 9.56
C TRP A 63 12.39 6.73 10.32
N GLN A 64 13.25 7.66 10.75
CA GLN A 64 14.41 7.36 11.59
C GLN A 64 14.07 7.32 13.08
N GLN A 65 12.83 7.64 13.45
CA GLN A 65 12.35 7.58 14.82
C GLN A 65 11.66 6.25 15.08
N GLN A 66 11.83 5.70 16.28
CA GLN A 66 10.94 4.64 16.73
C GLN A 66 9.57 5.27 16.98
N GLN A 67 8.54 4.64 16.44
CA GLN A 67 7.16 5.11 16.56
C GLN A 67 6.81 5.33 18.04
N PRO A 68 6.38 6.53 18.47
CA PRO A 68 5.48 6.60 19.61
C PRO A 68 4.21 5.89 19.16
N ALA A 69 3.74 4.87 19.89
CA ALA A 69 2.53 4.15 19.51
C ALA A 69 1.36 5.13 19.31
N THR A 70 1.11 5.58 18.08
CA THR A 70 -0.09 6.31 17.67
C THR A 70 -1.20 5.28 17.50
N ARG A 71 -1.55 4.65 18.62
CA ARG A 71 -2.92 4.19 18.79
C ARG A 71 -3.70 5.47 18.93
N LEU A 72 -4.58 5.78 17.98
CA LEU A 72 -5.72 6.64 18.29
C LEU A 72 -6.28 6.10 19.61
N ALA A 73 -6.31 6.96 20.64
CA ALA A 73 -6.70 6.58 21.98
C ALA A 73 -8.20 6.29 22.01
N GLY A 74 -8.61 5.18 21.39
CA GLY A 74 -9.87 4.52 21.65
C GLY A 74 -9.81 3.88 23.04
N PRO A 75 -10.94 3.83 23.76
CA PRO A 75 -10.99 3.22 25.09
C PRO A 75 -10.45 1.79 25.01
N THR A 76 -9.48 1.45 25.88
CA THR A 76 -8.86 0.13 26.11
C THR A 76 -9.32 -0.95 25.14
N SER A 77 -8.46 -1.29 24.17
CA SER A 77 -8.59 -2.41 23.24
C SER A 77 -8.80 -3.72 23.99
N GLY A 78 -10.06 -4.00 24.29
CA GLY A 78 -10.52 -5.21 24.93
C GLY A 78 -11.98 -5.40 24.54
N THR A 79 -12.25 -6.41 23.74
CA THR A 79 -13.62 -6.81 23.40
C THR A 79 -14.42 -6.97 24.69
N GLY A 80 -15.42 -6.11 24.90
CA GLY A 80 -16.29 -6.14 26.08
C GLY A 80 -16.04 -5.07 27.13
N ALA A 81 -14.97 -4.26 27.05
CA ALA A 81 -14.85 -3.07 27.88
C ALA A 81 -15.94 -2.04 27.51
N PHE A 82 -16.43 -1.28 28.50
CA PHE A 82 -17.46 -0.27 28.26
C PHE A 82 -16.95 0.81 27.30
N GLY A 83 -17.60 0.96 26.14
CA GLY A 83 -17.22 1.94 25.12
C GLY A 83 -16.19 1.46 24.11
N ALA A 84 -15.60 0.26 24.27
CA ALA A 84 -14.66 -0.28 23.29
C ALA A 84 -15.36 -0.52 21.94
N PRO A 85 -14.81 -0.03 20.82
CA PRO A 85 -15.33 -0.32 19.48
C PRO A 85 -15.18 -1.81 19.17
N ILE A 86 -16.10 -2.33 18.35
CA ILE A 86 -16.01 -3.71 17.84
C ILE A 86 -14.92 -3.85 16.78
N ASP A 87 -14.62 -2.75 16.09
CA ASP A 87 -13.68 -2.66 14.99
C ASP A 87 -12.95 -1.29 15.08
N PRO A 88 -11.96 -1.15 15.97
CA PRO A 88 -11.18 0.07 16.07
C PRO A 88 -10.32 0.28 14.82
N GLN A 89 -10.40 1.48 14.23
CA GLN A 89 -9.43 1.93 13.25
C GLN A 89 -8.07 2.12 13.93
N ASN A 90 -7.07 1.36 13.47
CA ASN A 90 -5.71 1.41 13.99
C ASN A 90 -4.73 1.50 12.82
N TRP A 91 -4.93 2.51 11.98
CA TRP A 91 -4.05 2.72 10.85
C TRP A 91 -2.62 3.05 11.32
N GLU A 92 -1.65 2.69 10.49
CA GLU A 92 -0.23 2.88 10.76
C GLU A 92 0.44 3.68 9.66
N ASN A 93 1.28 4.65 10.03
CA ASN A 93 2.08 5.37 9.05
C ASN A 93 3.14 4.43 8.44
N PRO A 94 3.16 4.24 7.10
CA PRO A 94 4.17 3.42 6.41
C PRO A 94 5.63 3.76 6.74
N ASP A 95 5.92 5.03 7.08
CA ASP A 95 7.26 5.49 7.48
C ASP A 95 7.84 4.70 8.67
N HIS A 96 6.97 4.12 9.49
CA HIS A 96 7.32 3.42 10.72
C HIS A 96 7.25 1.90 10.59
N MET A 97 6.72 1.37 9.48
CA MET A 97 6.64 -0.07 9.25
C MET A 97 8.02 -0.65 8.97
N THR A 98 8.22 -1.90 9.38
CA THR A 98 9.43 -2.68 9.15
C THR A 98 9.04 -4.07 8.65
N TRP A 99 10.03 -4.89 8.27
CA TRP A 99 9.77 -6.28 7.88
C TRP A 99 9.09 -7.14 8.97
N SER A 100 9.04 -6.69 10.24
CA SER A 100 8.26 -7.39 11.28
C SER A 100 6.75 -7.27 11.10
N ASP A 101 6.28 -6.28 10.34
CA ASP A 101 4.86 -6.03 10.10
C ASP A 101 4.29 -6.92 8.99
N TYR A 102 5.16 -7.63 8.26
CA TYR A 102 4.72 -8.63 7.28
C TYR A 102 3.96 -9.78 7.97
N GLN A 103 2.74 -10.02 7.51
CA GLN A 103 1.92 -11.14 7.95
C GLN A 103 1.61 -12.04 6.75
N ARG A 104 2.03 -13.30 6.80
CA ARG A 104 1.76 -14.24 5.71
C ARG A 104 0.26 -14.56 5.59
N PRO A 105 -0.34 -14.53 4.38
CA PRO A 105 -1.72 -14.97 4.18
C PRO A 105 -1.92 -16.45 4.54
N PRO A 106 -2.98 -16.82 5.28
CA PRO A 106 -3.21 -18.20 5.72
C PRO A 106 -3.31 -19.20 4.57
N GLY A 107 -2.68 -20.38 4.71
CA GLY A 107 -2.84 -21.50 3.79
C GLY A 107 -2.19 -21.35 2.41
N THR A 108 -1.38 -20.31 2.19
CA THR A 108 -0.75 -20.02 0.89
C THR A 108 0.76 -20.22 0.93
N ASN A 109 1.38 -20.50 -0.22
CA ASN A 109 2.84 -20.50 -0.40
C ASN A 109 3.19 -19.91 -1.76
N TRP A 110 2.78 -18.67 -1.99
CA TRP A 110 2.89 -17.98 -3.28
C TRP A 110 4.33 -17.81 -3.78
N ALA A 111 5.30 -17.77 -2.86
CA ALA A 111 6.71 -17.68 -3.19
C ALA A 111 7.34 -18.99 -3.71
N ASP A 112 6.61 -20.13 -3.74
CA ASP A 112 7.14 -21.40 -4.25
C ASP A 112 7.42 -21.32 -5.76
N PRO A 113 8.70 -21.30 -6.19
CA PRO A 113 9.05 -21.09 -7.60
C PRO A 113 8.69 -22.30 -8.48
N THR A 114 8.30 -23.44 -7.89
CA THR A 114 7.84 -24.61 -8.64
C THR A 114 6.36 -24.50 -9.04
N LYS A 115 5.62 -23.57 -8.44
CA LYS A 115 4.23 -23.29 -8.81
C LYS A 115 4.20 -22.37 -10.03
N LYS A 116 3.17 -22.57 -10.84
CA LYS A 116 2.88 -21.76 -12.03
C LYS A 116 1.48 -21.20 -11.86
N GLY A 117 1.24 -20.01 -12.42
CA GLY A 117 -0.09 -19.44 -12.46
C GLY A 117 -1.06 -20.39 -13.15
N SER A 118 -2.23 -20.59 -12.56
CA SER A 118 -3.24 -21.54 -13.07
C SER A 118 -3.83 -21.12 -14.43
N VAL A 119 -3.74 -19.83 -14.76
CA VAL A 119 -4.16 -19.27 -16.06
C VAL A 119 -2.93 -18.94 -16.92
N ARG A 120 -1.94 -18.24 -16.36
CA ARG A 120 -0.74 -17.85 -17.11
C ARG A 120 0.48 -17.69 -16.22
N THR A 121 1.65 -18.07 -16.72
CA THR A 121 2.93 -17.61 -16.17
C THR A 121 3.63 -16.78 -17.24
N PHE A 122 3.83 -15.49 -16.97
CA PHE A 122 4.46 -14.57 -17.89
C PHE A 122 5.99 -14.74 -17.86
N LYS A 123 6.62 -14.77 -19.04
CA LYS A 123 8.07 -14.83 -19.22
C LYS A 123 8.63 -13.43 -19.48
N GLY A 124 9.42 -12.90 -18.56
CA GLY A 124 10.06 -11.60 -18.69
C GLY A 124 11.55 -11.70 -19.00
N ALA A 125 12.06 -10.85 -19.88
CA ALA A 125 13.49 -10.60 -19.99
C ALA A 125 13.89 -9.46 -19.06
N LEU A 126 14.86 -9.69 -18.17
CA LEU A 126 15.50 -8.66 -17.36
C LEU A 126 16.85 -8.29 -17.99
N VAL A 127 16.89 -7.18 -18.73
CA VAL A 127 18.06 -6.73 -19.48
C VAL A 127 18.77 -5.64 -18.68
N LEU A 128 19.97 -5.94 -18.19
CA LEU A 128 20.75 -5.03 -17.35
C LEU A 128 21.69 -4.17 -18.18
N THR A 129 21.76 -2.88 -17.88
CA THR A 129 22.59 -1.91 -18.61
C THR A 129 23.39 -1.02 -17.65
N ASP A 130 24.70 -0.86 -17.92
CA ASP A 130 25.58 0.08 -17.21
C ASP A 130 26.24 1.09 -18.17
N TYR A 131 26.95 2.08 -17.63
CA TYR A 131 27.39 3.26 -18.41
C TYR A 131 28.86 3.60 -18.23
N PRO A 132 29.54 4.17 -19.24
CA PRO A 132 30.93 4.67 -19.20
C PRO A 132 31.35 5.33 -17.87
N ASN A 133 30.46 6.11 -17.27
CA ASN A 133 30.64 6.85 -16.02
C ASN A 133 29.95 6.25 -14.79
N GLN A 134 29.12 5.20 -14.94
CA GLN A 134 28.33 4.65 -13.84
C GLN A 134 28.24 3.11 -13.97
N PRO A 135 29.09 2.35 -13.25
CA PRO A 135 28.89 0.91 -13.11
C PRO A 135 27.66 0.65 -12.22
N PHE A 136 27.18 -0.60 -12.22
CA PHE A 136 26.19 -1.04 -11.23
C PHE A 136 26.69 -0.72 -9.81
N VAL A 137 25.87 -0.03 -9.02
CA VAL A 137 26.21 0.47 -7.69
C VAL A 137 26.53 -0.69 -6.75
N VAL A 138 25.83 -1.82 -6.86
CA VAL A 138 26.14 -3.04 -6.07
C VAL A 138 27.54 -3.61 -6.30
N THR A 139 28.23 -3.25 -7.39
CA THR A 139 29.62 -3.69 -7.62
C THR A 139 30.64 -2.87 -6.83
N GLN A 140 30.22 -1.74 -6.24
CA GLN A 140 31.10 -0.81 -5.55
C GLN A 140 31.19 -1.14 -4.05
N PRO A 141 32.19 -0.58 -3.32
CA PRO A 141 32.24 -0.69 -1.86
C PRO A 141 31.00 -0.07 -1.22
N LYS A 142 30.57 -0.61 -0.08
CA LYS A 142 29.49 -0.05 0.73
C LYS A 142 29.62 1.48 0.90
N GLY A 143 28.53 2.19 0.65
CA GLY A 143 28.42 3.64 0.89
C GLY A 143 29.30 4.52 0.02
N SER A 144 29.83 4.01 -1.10
CA SER A 144 30.80 4.74 -1.93
C SER A 144 30.18 5.80 -2.84
N THR A 145 28.88 5.76 -3.08
CA THR A 145 28.19 6.76 -3.91
C THR A 145 27.81 7.99 -3.08
N PRO A 146 27.60 9.17 -3.71
CA PRO A 146 27.11 10.37 -3.01
C PRO A 146 25.81 10.12 -2.23
N PHE A 147 24.99 9.17 -2.68
CA PHE A 147 23.75 8.77 -2.03
C PHE A 147 23.94 7.86 -0.80
N GLY A 148 25.17 7.44 -0.46
CA GLY A 148 25.41 6.47 0.61
C GLY A 148 25.09 5.02 0.25
N ASN A 149 24.98 4.72 -1.05
CA ASN A 149 24.81 3.38 -1.61
C ASN A 149 26.12 2.81 -2.19
N PRO A 150 26.25 1.49 -2.40
CA PRO A 150 25.32 0.44 -2.01
C PRO A 150 25.25 0.24 -0.50
N SER A 151 24.16 -0.34 -0.01
CA SER A 151 23.93 -0.60 1.40
C SER A 151 24.85 -1.71 1.94
N ALA A 152 24.81 -1.92 3.27
CA ALA A 152 25.50 -3.03 3.89
C ALA A 152 24.93 -4.40 3.52
N GLU A 153 23.68 -4.46 3.03
CA GLU A 153 23.00 -5.73 2.72
C GLU A 153 23.55 -6.41 1.47
N ALA A 154 24.02 -5.64 0.48
CA ALA A 154 24.77 -6.16 -0.66
C ALA A 154 25.69 -5.10 -1.27
N ASN A 155 26.97 -5.44 -1.42
CA ASN A 155 27.98 -4.59 -2.05
C ASN A 155 29.14 -5.46 -2.56
N GLY A 156 30.01 -4.90 -3.41
CA GLY A 156 31.14 -5.63 -4.00
C GLY A 156 30.75 -6.82 -4.88
N VAL A 157 29.54 -6.85 -5.45
CA VAL A 157 29.10 -7.91 -6.37
C VAL A 157 29.96 -7.88 -7.64
N PRO A 158 30.60 -9.00 -8.06
CA PRO A 158 31.34 -9.02 -9.31
C PRO A 158 30.47 -8.64 -10.51
N ARG A 159 30.99 -7.80 -11.42
CA ARG A 159 30.22 -7.27 -12.57
C ARG A 159 29.58 -8.39 -13.42
N ASP A 160 30.27 -9.50 -13.61
CA ASP A 160 29.81 -10.69 -14.34
C ASP A 160 28.71 -11.48 -13.62
N GLN A 161 28.47 -11.22 -12.34
CA GLN A 161 27.41 -11.84 -11.54
C GLN A 161 26.18 -10.94 -11.37
N VAL A 162 26.23 -9.67 -11.79
CA VAL A 162 25.17 -8.68 -11.55
C VAL A 162 23.81 -9.10 -12.13
N ALA A 163 23.79 -9.67 -13.34
CA ALA A 163 22.56 -10.15 -13.95
C ALA A 163 21.91 -11.27 -13.12
N GLN A 164 22.69 -12.24 -12.66
CA GLN A 164 22.20 -13.30 -11.78
C GLN A 164 21.76 -12.75 -10.41
N PHE A 165 22.50 -11.78 -9.87
CA PHE A 165 22.18 -11.14 -8.60
C PHE A 165 20.79 -10.51 -8.62
N TYR A 166 20.48 -9.67 -9.61
CA TYR A 166 19.17 -9.02 -9.71
C TYR A 166 18.06 -9.96 -10.14
N HIS A 167 18.36 -10.98 -10.97
CA HIS A 167 17.43 -12.08 -11.20
C HIS A 167 17.01 -12.75 -9.88
N ASP A 168 17.98 -13.17 -9.07
CA ASP A 168 17.70 -13.87 -7.83
C ASP A 168 17.00 -12.94 -6.83
N PHE A 169 17.40 -11.66 -6.77
CA PHE A 169 16.73 -10.67 -5.93
C PHE A 169 15.24 -10.50 -6.28
N LEU A 170 14.88 -10.50 -7.56
CA LEU A 170 13.49 -10.28 -7.98
C LEU A 170 12.65 -11.56 -8.08
N ASN A 171 13.21 -12.69 -8.51
CA ASN A 171 12.44 -13.88 -8.90
C ASN A 171 12.74 -15.14 -8.05
N LYS A 172 13.67 -15.08 -7.08
CA LYS A 172 14.03 -16.26 -6.26
C LYS A 172 13.97 -15.93 -4.77
N PRO A 173 13.19 -16.67 -3.95
CA PRO A 173 13.18 -16.48 -2.51
C PRO A 173 14.58 -16.63 -1.91
N ASN A 174 15.05 -15.60 -1.20
CA ASN A 174 16.38 -15.57 -0.58
C ASN A 174 16.42 -14.65 0.65
N ALA A 175 17.57 -14.54 1.30
CA ALA A 175 17.69 -13.75 2.53
C ALA A 175 17.59 -12.22 2.31
N LEU A 176 18.03 -11.72 1.15
CA LEU A 176 18.04 -10.29 0.82
C LEU A 176 16.64 -9.76 0.53
N ASN A 177 15.84 -10.50 -0.25
CA ASN A 177 14.44 -10.16 -0.50
C ASN A 177 13.46 -10.71 0.56
N ARG A 178 13.98 -11.24 1.67
CA ARG A 178 13.20 -11.83 2.77
C ARG A 178 12.25 -12.98 2.34
N GLY A 179 12.55 -13.60 1.20
CA GLY A 179 11.73 -14.65 0.61
C GLY A 179 10.67 -14.14 -0.37
N HIS A 180 10.56 -12.82 -0.56
CA HIS A 180 9.54 -12.21 -1.39
C HIS A 180 10.00 -11.95 -2.82
N THR A 181 9.13 -12.21 -3.79
CA THR A 181 9.48 -12.17 -5.22
C THR A 181 8.37 -11.56 -6.06
N ILE A 182 8.72 -11.12 -7.27
CA ILE A 182 7.72 -10.72 -8.26
C ILE A 182 6.78 -11.89 -8.62
N HIS A 183 7.29 -13.13 -8.63
CA HIS A 183 6.44 -14.30 -8.83
C HIS A 183 5.38 -14.42 -7.73
N GLU A 184 5.79 -14.26 -6.47
CA GLU A 184 4.89 -14.26 -5.31
C GLU A 184 3.84 -13.17 -5.43
N TYR A 185 4.23 -11.92 -5.75
CA TYR A 185 3.30 -10.80 -5.89
C TYR A 185 2.16 -11.13 -6.85
N TRP A 186 2.48 -11.57 -8.08
CA TRP A 186 1.46 -11.88 -9.08
C TRP A 186 0.62 -13.10 -8.70
N MET A 187 1.20 -14.10 -8.04
CA MET A 187 0.47 -15.26 -7.54
C MET A 187 -0.48 -14.87 -6.42
N GLU A 188 -0.08 -14.02 -5.49
CA GLU A 188 -0.92 -13.58 -4.39
C GLU A 188 -2.06 -12.68 -4.87
N ASP A 189 -1.71 -11.62 -5.59
CA ASP A 189 -2.65 -10.59 -6.04
C ASP A 189 -3.72 -11.14 -7.00
N SER A 190 -3.40 -12.20 -7.75
CA SER A 190 -4.34 -12.87 -8.65
C SER A 190 -4.95 -14.16 -8.10
N GLY A 191 -4.73 -14.50 -6.83
CA GLY A 191 -5.26 -15.74 -6.27
C GLY A 191 -4.70 -17.03 -6.89
N GLY A 192 -3.47 -16.96 -7.39
CA GLY A 192 -2.73 -18.04 -8.02
C GLY A 192 -2.99 -18.18 -9.51
N ARG A 193 -3.70 -17.23 -10.14
CA ARG A 193 -4.01 -17.26 -11.58
C ARG A 193 -2.80 -16.90 -12.43
N TYR A 194 -2.01 -15.93 -11.97
CA TYR A 194 -0.86 -15.40 -12.68
C TYR A 194 0.42 -15.59 -11.90
N GLY A 195 1.49 -15.95 -12.60
CA GLY A 195 2.85 -15.96 -12.06
C GLY A 195 3.81 -15.28 -13.03
N VAL A 196 5.02 -14.99 -12.55
CA VAL A 196 6.10 -14.40 -13.36
C VAL A 196 7.34 -15.29 -13.31
N GLU A 197 8.05 -15.37 -14.43
CA GLU A 197 9.36 -16.00 -14.56
C GLU A 197 10.28 -15.06 -15.33
N LEU A 198 11.39 -14.66 -14.71
CA LEU A 198 12.38 -13.79 -15.33
C LEU A 198 13.56 -14.59 -15.91
N THR A 199 14.18 -14.04 -16.94
CA THR A 199 15.51 -14.46 -17.44
C THR A 199 16.38 -13.22 -17.57
N ALA A 200 17.55 -13.20 -16.93
CA ALA A 200 18.42 -12.03 -16.92
C ALA A 200 19.53 -12.07 -17.98
N PHE A 201 19.87 -10.88 -18.48
CA PHE A 201 20.86 -10.65 -19.53
C PHE A 201 21.75 -9.44 -19.19
N GLY A 202 22.98 -9.43 -19.68
CA GLY A 202 23.95 -8.35 -19.45
C GLY A 202 24.85 -8.59 -18.21
N PRO A 203 25.43 -7.54 -17.61
CA PRO A 203 25.19 -6.12 -17.91
C PRO A 203 25.84 -5.65 -19.21
N TYR A 204 25.06 -4.99 -20.06
CA TYR A 204 25.52 -4.38 -21.30
C TYR A 204 26.00 -2.94 -21.08
N ARG A 205 27.18 -2.62 -21.60
CA ARG A 205 27.73 -1.26 -21.53
C ARG A 205 27.07 -0.38 -22.60
N MET A 206 26.33 0.64 -22.18
CA MET A 206 25.71 1.61 -23.07
C MET A 206 26.76 2.50 -23.75
N PRO A 207 26.49 3.01 -24.97
CA PRO A 207 27.41 3.89 -25.67
C PRO A 207 27.50 5.31 -25.06
N GLY A 208 26.44 5.78 -24.43
CA GLY A 208 26.41 7.07 -23.71
C GLY A 208 26.61 6.93 -22.21
N LYS A 209 26.91 8.04 -21.53
CA LYS A 209 26.95 8.19 -20.07
C LYS A 209 25.54 8.11 -19.49
N SER A 210 25.41 7.80 -18.20
CA SER A 210 24.10 7.61 -17.54
C SER A 210 23.15 8.80 -17.69
N HIS A 211 23.63 10.01 -17.43
CA HIS A 211 22.84 11.24 -17.55
C HIS A 211 22.37 11.54 -18.98
N GLU A 212 23.01 10.94 -20.00
CA GLU A 212 22.55 11.10 -21.39
C GLU A 212 21.20 10.41 -21.67
N TYR A 213 20.77 9.50 -20.78
CA TYR A 213 19.52 8.73 -20.87
C TYR A 213 18.42 9.19 -19.90
N ALA A 214 18.71 10.17 -19.04
CA ALA A 214 17.93 10.40 -17.82
C ALA A 214 17.39 11.83 -17.65
N MET A 215 17.79 12.80 -18.49
CA MET A 215 17.42 14.21 -18.31
C MET A 215 16.16 14.65 -19.09
N GLU A 216 15.06 13.93 -18.94
CA GLU A 216 13.81 14.23 -19.66
C GLU A 216 13.10 15.49 -19.11
N PHE A 217 13.13 15.71 -17.79
CA PHE A 217 12.31 16.73 -17.13
C PHE A 217 13.06 18.03 -16.83
N GLN A 218 14.37 18.05 -17.03
CA GLN A 218 15.25 19.15 -16.63
C GLN A 218 15.17 20.35 -17.58
N GLY A 219 14.37 20.28 -18.65
CA GLY A 219 14.17 21.37 -19.61
C GLY A 219 15.41 21.72 -20.43
N GLY A 220 16.36 20.78 -20.56
CA GLY A 220 17.59 20.96 -21.33
C GLY A 220 18.66 21.85 -20.67
N THR A 221 18.45 22.31 -19.44
CA THR A 221 19.37 23.25 -18.77
C THR A 221 20.46 22.58 -17.93
N ALA A 222 20.44 21.25 -17.82
CA ALA A 222 21.31 20.49 -16.92
C ALA A 222 22.27 19.53 -17.65
N CYS A 223 22.24 19.49 -18.99
CA CYS A 223 23.08 18.59 -19.77
C CYS A 223 24.52 19.12 -19.87
N PRO A 224 25.55 18.35 -19.45
CA PRO A 224 26.95 18.75 -19.57
C PRO A 224 27.34 19.12 -21.01
N ALA A 225 28.21 20.12 -21.16
CA ALA A 225 28.68 20.54 -22.46
C ALA A 225 29.37 19.40 -23.22
N GLY A 226 28.91 19.15 -24.46
CA GLY A 226 29.43 18.09 -25.33
C GLY A 226 28.72 16.74 -25.21
N ASP A 227 27.82 16.58 -24.25
CA ASP A 227 27.01 15.37 -24.09
C ASP A 227 25.64 15.50 -24.78
N THR A 228 24.96 14.37 -25.01
CA THR A 228 23.67 14.31 -25.71
C THR A 228 22.60 13.73 -24.80
N CYS A 229 21.91 14.57 -24.03
CA CYS A 229 20.96 14.13 -22.99
C CYS A 229 19.54 13.86 -23.50
N ASN A 230 19.42 13.14 -24.61
CA ASN A 230 18.15 12.68 -25.18
C ASN A 230 18.26 11.25 -25.76
N ARG A 231 19.24 10.47 -25.30
CA ARG A 231 19.39 9.07 -25.72
C ARG A 231 18.25 8.23 -25.16
N ASN A 232 17.95 7.13 -25.84
CA ASN A 232 16.88 6.22 -25.43
C ASN A 232 17.46 4.90 -24.94
N LEU A 233 17.24 4.60 -23.66
CA LEU A 233 17.80 3.40 -23.03
C LEU A 233 17.26 2.11 -23.66
N ARG A 234 15.97 2.08 -24.02
CA ARG A 234 15.37 0.90 -24.66
C ARG A 234 15.96 0.65 -26.04
N THR A 235 16.23 1.70 -26.82
CA THR A 235 16.86 1.57 -28.14
C THR A 235 18.26 0.98 -28.03
N ASP A 236 19.13 1.59 -27.22
CA ASP A 236 20.53 1.18 -27.10
C ASP A 236 20.67 -0.16 -26.34
N GLY A 237 19.90 -0.33 -25.27
CA GLY A 237 19.85 -1.57 -24.49
C GLY A 237 19.34 -2.75 -25.31
N ARG A 238 18.28 -2.56 -26.11
CA ARG A 238 17.77 -3.60 -27.02
C ARG A 238 18.78 -3.94 -28.11
N ALA A 239 19.46 -2.93 -28.67
CA ALA A 239 20.48 -3.17 -29.70
C ALA A 239 21.64 -4.00 -29.15
N ALA A 240 22.13 -3.69 -27.94
CA ALA A 240 23.19 -4.45 -27.27
C ALA A 240 22.75 -5.89 -26.96
N TRP A 241 21.54 -6.07 -26.42
CA TRP A 241 20.98 -7.38 -26.12
C TRP A 241 20.83 -8.25 -27.37
N ILE A 242 20.31 -7.68 -28.46
CA ILE A 242 20.18 -8.38 -29.75
C ILE A 242 21.53 -8.75 -30.35
N ALA A 243 22.53 -7.87 -30.23
CA ALA A 243 23.87 -8.14 -30.75
C ALA A 243 24.52 -9.34 -30.05
N ASP A 244 24.24 -9.53 -28.76
CA ASP A 244 24.75 -10.63 -27.95
C ASP A 244 23.96 -11.94 -28.13
N GLN A 245 22.63 -11.87 -28.05
CA GLN A 245 21.76 -13.05 -28.01
C GLN A 245 21.23 -13.48 -29.39
N GLY A 246 21.31 -12.60 -30.38
CA GLY A 246 20.77 -12.77 -31.73
C GLY A 246 19.34 -12.20 -31.90
N PRO A 247 18.94 -11.90 -33.15
CA PRO A 247 17.73 -11.12 -33.45
C PRO A 247 16.40 -11.82 -33.11
N HIS A 248 16.41 -13.13 -32.86
CA HIS A 248 15.20 -13.92 -32.59
C HIS A 248 14.89 -14.08 -31.09
N VAL A 249 15.85 -13.86 -30.20
CA VAL A 249 15.67 -14.06 -28.75
C VAL A 249 14.57 -13.19 -28.14
N PRO A 250 14.38 -11.92 -28.55
CA PRO A 250 13.30 -11.09 -28.00
C PRO A 250 11.89 -11.68 -28.18
N ALA A 251 11.66 -12.54 -29.18
CA ALA A 251 10.34 -13.14 -29.44
C ALA A 251 9.94 -14.22 -28.42
N GLY A 252 10.84 -14.66 -27.54
CA GLY A 252 10.56 -15.67 -26.52
C GLY A 252 9.97 -15.14 -25.21
N PHE A 253 9.82 -13.82 -25.07
CA PHE A 253 9.39 -13.16 -23.85
C PHE A 253 8.08 -12.41 -24.05
N ASP A 254 7.23 -12.44 -23.03
CA ASP A 254 5.97 -11.70 -22.96
C ASP A 254 6.19 -10.20 -22.71
N PHE A 255 7.29 -9.85 -22.02
CA PHE A 255 7.67 -8.48 -21.70
C PHE A 255 9.17 -8.33 -21.47
N VAL A 256 9.67 -7.09 -21.48
CA VAL A 256 11.09 -6.77 -21.22
C VAL A 256 11.21 -5.67 -20.17
N PHE A 257 12.03 -5.92 -19.16
CA PHE A 257 12.48 -4.94 -18.17
C PHE A 257 13.91 -4.52 -18.49
N PHE A 258 14.13 -3.24 -18.79
CA PHE A 258 15.47 -2.66 -18.90
C PHE A 258 15.87 -2.05 -17.56
N MET A 259 16.84 -2.67 -16.90
CA MET A 259 17.31 -2.24 -15.60
C MET A 259 18.62 -1.46 -15.74
N SER A 260 18.54 -0.16 -15.47
CA SER A 260 19.66 0.77 -15.45
C SER A 260 20.47 0.65 -14.16
N ALA A 261 21.80 0.72 -14.28
CA ALA A 261 22.67 1.02 -13.15
C ALA A 261 22.32 2.38 -12.52
N GLY A 262 22.43 2.50 -11.20
CA GLY A 262 22.16 3.72 -10.44
C GLY A 262 20.76 3.84 -9.85
N GLN A 263 20.46 5.05 -9.39
CA GLN A 263 19.19 5.41 -8.76
C GLN A 263 18.12 5.78 -9.80
N ASP A 264 16.86 5.84 -9.37
CA ASP A 264 15.80 6.55 -10.06
C ASP A 264 15.55 7.94 -9.48
N GLU A 265 15.20 8.90 -10.33
CA GLU A 265 14.90 10.28 -9.90
C GLU A 265 13.70 10.30 -8.94
N SER A 266 12.69 9.46 -9.18
CA SER A 266 11.46 9.42 -8.36
C SER A 266 11.71 9.13 -6.88
N SER A 267 12.76 8.39 -6.54
CA SER A 267 13.08 8.01 -5.16
C SER A 267 14.17 8.87 -4.54
N THR A 268 14.80 9.79 -5.28
CA THR A 268 15.96 10.56 -4.81
C THR A 268 15.76 12.07 -4.80
N TRP A 269 14.83 12.59 -5.61
CA TRP A 269 14.71 14.04 -5.83
C TRP A 269 14.41 14.81 -4.54
N GLN A 270 13.63 14.25 -3.60
CA GLN A 270 13.24 14.95 -2.37
C GLN A 270 14.35 14.80 -1.33
N GLU A 271 14.83 13.57 -1.20
CA GLU A 271 15.78 13.04 -0.24
C GLU A 271 17.14 13.73 -0.36
N PHE A 272 17.60 13.91 -1.59
CA PHE A 272 18.89 14.53 -1.91
C PHE A 272 18.73 15.90 -2.57
N GLY A 273 17.57 16.52 -2.36
CA GLY A 273 17.29 17.93 -2.66
C GLY A 273 17.04 18.69 -1.36
N MET A 274 15.83 19.19 -1.19
CA MET A 274 15.44 20.08 -0.09
C MET A 274 15.54 19.48 1.31
N MET A 275 15.47 18.16 1.45
CA MET A 275 15.66 17.50 2.75
C MET A 275 17.12 17.55 3.21
N LYS A 276 18.05 17.57 2.27
CA LYS A 276 19.50 17.55 2.55
C LYS A 276 20.11 18.95 2.52
N PHE A 277 19.65 19.83 1.64
CA PHE A 277 20.24 21.14 1.39
C PHE A 277 19.23 22.27 1.69
N PRO A 278 19.61 23.31 2.46
CA PRO A 278 18.70 24.43 2.78
C PRO A 278 18.22 25.18 1.54
N THR A 279 19.12 25.42 0.59
CA THR A 279 18.83 26.04 -0.71
C THR A 279 19.50 25.27 -1.84
N LYS A 280 19.10 25.54 -3.09
CA LYS A 280 19.70 24.93 -4.28
C LYS A 280 21.16 25.35 -4.47
N GLU A 281 21.54 26.54 -4.01
CA GLU A 281 22.92 27.02 -4.03
C GLU A 281 23.83 26.29 -3.02
N ASP A 282 23.26 25.63 -2.01
CA ASP A 282 24.02 24.87 -1.01
C ASP A 282 24.35 23.43 -1.44
N VAL A 283 23.89 23.00 -2.62
CA VAL A 283 24.19 21.66 -3.12
C VAL A 283 25.69 21.52 -3.38
N THR A 284 26.30 20.53 -2.71
CA THR A 284 27.76 20.34 -2.72
C THR A 284 28.26 19.66 -4.00
N GLU A 285 29.55 19.83 -4.31
CA GLU A 285 30.18 19.27 -5.52
C GLU A 285 29.98 17.74 -5.71
N PRO A 286 30.00 16.89 -4.66
CA PRO A 286 29.72 15.46 -4.83
C PRO A 286 28.33 15.14 -5.39
N PHE A 287 27.38 16.08 -5.29
CA PHE A 287 26.03 15.98 -5.83
C PHE A 287 25.85 16.78 -7.13
N GLY A 288 26.93 17.37 -7.64
CA GLY A 288 26.95 18.20 -8.84
C GLY A 288 27.29 17.46 -10.14
N PRO A 289 27.18 18.16 -11.29
CA PRO A 289 27.58 17.64 -12.58
C PRO A 289 29.11 17.49 -12.72
N PRO A 290 29.58 16.67 -13.67
CA PRO A 290 30.99 16.66 -14.06
C PRO A 290 31.42 17.94 -14.82
N ASP A 291 30.48 18.81 -15.22
CA ASP A 291 30.73 20.08 -15.90
C ASP A 291 30.73 21.23 -14.89
N PRO A 292 31.88 21.88 -14.63
CA PRO A 292 31.98 22.95 -13.64
C PRO A 292 31.25 24.24 -14.04
N ASN A 293 30.75 24.35 -15.28
CA ASN A 293 29.97 25.51 -15.74
C ASN A 293 28.48 25.37 -15.44
N LEU A 294 28.03 24.20 -14.97
CA LEU A 294 26.65 23.96 -14.58
C LEU A 294 26.49 24.09 -13.06
N PRO A 295 25.31 24.51 -12.57
CA PRO A 295 25.04 24.47 -11.15
C PRO A 295 24.98 23.03 -10.63
N ASN A 296 25.24 22.83 -9.33
CA ASN A 296 25.11 21.54 -8.65
C ASN A 296 23.66 21.08 -8.46
N TRP A 297 22.68 21.81 -9.00
CA TRP A 297 21.25 21.52 -8.92
C TRP A 297 20.63 21.48 -10.31
N SER A 298 19.47 20.84 -10.43
CA SER A 298 18.70 20.78 -11.67
C SER A 298 17.20 20.83 -11.39
N ARG A 299 16.40 21.13 -12.41
CA ARG A 299 14.92 21.05 -12.33
C ARG A 299 14.47 19.60 -12.19
N THR A 300 13.24 19.40 -11.73
CA THR A 300 12.65 18.06 -11.61
C THR A 300 11.29 18.01 -12.30
N ARG A 301 10.68 16.82 -12.32
CA ARG A 301 9.29 16.65 -12.74
C ARG A 301 8.26 17.38 -11.87
N TYR A 302 8.51 17.48 -10.55
CA TYR A 302 7.48 17.88 -9.59
C TYR A 302 7.70 19.23 -8.92
N VAL A 303 8.96 19.58 -8.69
CA VAL A 303 9.36 20.82 -8.01
C VAL A 303 10.46 21.52 -8.80
N ASP A 304 10.71 22.78 -8.47
CA ASP A 304 11.62 23.65 -9.22
C ASP A 304 13.08 23.20 -9.18
N TRP A 305 13.50 22.43 -8.16
CA TRP A 305 14.89 21.99 -8.05
C TRP A 305 15.10 20.73 -7.19
N THR A 306 16.18 20.01 -7.49
CA THR A 306 16.88 19.03 -6.63
C THR A 306 18.38 19.06 -6.94
N SER A 307 19.21 18.24 -6.30
CA SER A 307 20.61 18.08 -6.69
C SER A 307 20.75 17.57 -8.13
N TRP A 308 21.83 17.92 -8.81
CA TRP A 308 22.08 17.44 -10.17
C TRP A 308 22.20 15.92 -10.21
N ALA A 309 22.82 15.30 -9.20
CA ALA A 309 22.92 13.84 -9.10
C ALA A 309 21.53 13.15 -9.08
N ALA A 310 20.57 13.67 -8.33
CA ALA A 310 19.21 13.12 -8.32
C ALA A 310 18.46 13.42 -9.64
N GLY A 311 18.51 14.65 -10.13
CA GLY A 311 17.84 15.03 -11.40
C GLY A 311 18.50 14.51 -12.68
N SER A 312 19.65 13.83 -12.58
CA SER A 312 20.31 13.13 -13.69
C SER A 312 20.14 11.61 -13.62
N SER A 313 19.31 11.13 -12.69
CA SER A 313 18.96 9.72 -12.52
C SER A 313 17.73 9.34 -13.36
N ILE A 314 17.61 8.07 -13.76
CA ILE A 314 16.57 7.65 -14.71
C ILE A 314 15.17 7.76 -14.10
N TRP A 315 14.15 8.00 -14.93
CA TRP A 315 12.76 7.93 -14.52
C TRP A 315 12.10 6.61 -15.01
N PRO A 316 11.63 5.72 -14.10
CA PRO A 316 10.92 4.51 -14.48
C PRO A 316 9.64 4.79 -15.27
N ASN A 317 9.43 4.03 -16.33
CA ASN A 317 8.21 4.10 -17.14
C ASN A 317 8.04 2.82 -18.00
N ALA A 318 6.84 2.61 -18.53
CA ALA A 318 6.51 1.54 -19.48
C ALA A 318 5.99 2.08 -20.81
N GLY A 319 6.24 1.32 -21.88
CA GLY A 319 5.76 1.59 -23.22
C GLY A 319 6.20 0.55 -24.23
N GLY A 320 5.35 0.27 -25.22
CA GLY A 320 5.69 -0.61 -26.35
C GLY A 320 6.08 -2.04 -25.95
N GLY A 321 5.49 -2.58 -24.87
CA GLY A 321 5.77 -3.94 -24.38
C GLY A 321 7.04 -4.06 -23.52
N SER A 322 7.62 -2.95 -23.07
CA SER A 322 8.80 -2.93 -22.21
C SER A 322 8.75 -1.81 -21.18
N SER A 323 9.57 -1.90 -20.14
CA SER A 323 9.73 -0.86 -19.13
C SER A 323 11.19 -0.56 -18.83
N THR A 324 11.43 0.58 -18.20
CA THR A 324 12.73 0.97 -17.65
C THR A 324 12.65 1.07 -16.14
N GLN A 325 13.65 0.55 -15.44
CA GLN A 325 13.81 0.60 -13.98
C GLN A 325 15.26 0.94 -13.63
N ALA A 326 15.52 1.26 -12.36
CA ALA A 326 16.84 1.50 -11.81
C ALA A 326 17.22 0.43 -10.75
N GLU A 327 18.45 0.44 -10.25
CA GLU A 327 18.88 -0.41 -9.12
C GLU A 327 18.15 -0.10 -7.81
N SER A 328 17.71 1.15 -7.64
CA SER A 328 16.87 1.57 -6.50
C SER A 328 15.39 1.26 -6.70
N SER A 329 14.97 0.83 -7.88
CA SER A 329 13.57 0.48 -8.10
C SER A 329 13.25 -0.82 -7.39
N GLY A 330 12.37 -0.76 -6.39
CA GLY A 330 11.89 -1.95 -5.68
C GLY A 330 10.99 -2.83 -6.53
N MET A 331 10.75 -4.07 -6.09
CA MET A 331 9.94 -5.06 -6.82
C MET A 331 8.54 -4.52 -7.20
N ALA A 332 7.94 -3.67 -6.37
CA ALA A 332 6.62 -3.09 -6.63
C ALA A 332 6.61 -2.18 -7.86
N VAL A 333 7.73 -1.51 -8.18
CA VAL A 333 7.86 -0.75 -9.42
C VAL A 333 7.84 -1.69 -10.63
N PHE A 334 8.50 -2.85 -10.56
CA PHE A 334 8.42 -3.84 -11.64
C PHE A 334 7.00 -4.40 -11.81
N ALA A 335 6.27 -4.61 -10.71
CA ALA A 335 4.87 -5.04 -10.77
C ALA A 335 3.97 -3.97 -11.40
N HIS A 336 4.08 -2.71 -10.97
CA HIS A 336 3.37 -1.55 -11.54
C HIS A 336 3.57 -1.45 -13.05
N GLU A 337 4.82 -1.56 -13.49
CA GLU A 337 5.19 -1.40 -14.90
C GLU A 337 4.74 -2.60 -15.76
N LEU A 338 4.71 -3.81 -15.18
CA LEU A 338 4.09 -4.96 -15.84
C LEU A 338 2.57 -4.76 -15.98
N SER A 339 1.89 -4.18 -15.01
CA SER A 339 0.46 -3.86 -15.13
C SER A 339 0.18 -2.90 -16.31
N HIS A 340 1.07 -1.94 -16.58
CA HIS A 340 0.99 -1.13 -17.80
C HIS A 340 1.17 -1.93 -19.08
N ILE A 341 2.13 -2.86 -19.10
CA ILE A 341 2.35 -3.75 -20.25
C ILE A 341 1.12 -4.63 -20.50
N LEU A 342 0.37 -4.98 -19.45
CA LEU A 342 -0.90 -5.71 -19.55
C LEU A 342 -2.11 -4.82 -19.92
N GLY A 343 -1.94 -3.50 -20.05
CA GLY A 343 -2.93 -2.60 -20.60
C GLY A 343 -3.77 -1.83 -19.57
N ILE A 344 -3.20 -1.53 -18.40
CA ILE A 344 -3.78 -0.59 -17.43
C ILE A 344 -3.01 0.74 -17.46
N GLY A 345 -3.70 1.88 -17.46
CA GLY A 345 -3.07 3.20 -17.32
C GLY A 345 -2.73 3.60 -15.88
N ASP A 346 -2.07 4.74 -15.70
CA ASP A 346 -1.81 5.35 -14.39
C ASP A 346 -3.06 5.95 -13.75
N ASN A 347 -3.20 5.80 -12.43
CA ASN A 347 -4.27 6.40 -11.64
C ASN A 347 -3.76 7.17 -10.41
N TYR A 348 -2.83 8.10 -10.62
CA TYR A 348 -2.37 9.01 -9.58
C TYR A 348 -2.35 10.48 -10.04
N ASN A 349 -2.37 11.39 -9.07
CA ASN A 349 -2.20 12.82 -9.25
C ASN A 349 -0.71 13.24 -9.15
N ASN A 350 -0.41 14.50 -9.48
CA ASN A 350 0.80 15.17 -9.00
C ASN A 350 0.55 15.75 -7.59
N PRO A 351 1.25 15.29 -6.53
CA PRO A 351 1.02 15.71 -5.15
C PRO A 351 1.39 17.17 -4.89
N TYR A 352 2.21 17.77 -5.76
CA TYR A 352 2.64 19.16 -5.68
C TYR A 352 2.04 20.04 -6.79
N GLY A 353 1.01 19.53 -7.48
CA GLY A 353 0.36 20.24 -8.58
C GLY A 353 -0.29 21.56 -8.13
N VAL A 354 -0.28 22.55 -9.02
CA VAL A 354 -0.99 23.82 -8.86
C VAL A 354 -2.00 23.95 -10.01
N PRO A 355 -3.32 23.93 -9.75
CA PRO A 355 -3.98 23.82 -8.45
C PRO A 355 -3.83 22.42 -7.82
N PRO A 356 -3.91 22.30 -6.48
CA PRO A 356 -3.79 21.02 -5.80
C PRO A 356 -4.93 20.08 -6.19
N ARG A 357 -4.59 18.80 -6.32
CA ARG A 357 -5.53 17.71 -6.57
C ARG A 357 -5.25 16.65 -5.51
N ARG A 358 -6.28 16.12 -4.86
CA ARG A 358 -6.12 15.00 -3.94
C ARG A 358 -5.62 13.74 -4.67
N ALA A 359 -4.93 12.86 -3.95
CA ALA A 359 -4.64 11.51 -4.43
C ALA A 359 -5.94 10.76 -4.76
N TYR A 360 -5.95 10.01 -5.88
CA TYR A 360 -7.16 9.33 -6.37
C TYR A 360 -7.45 8.06 -5.58
N THR A 361 -6.52 7.09 -5.66
CA THR A 361 -6.53 5.84 -4.87
C THR A 361 -5.33 5.71 -3.94
N GLY A 362 -4.30 6.51 -4.17
CA GLY A 362 -3.10 6.60 -3.34
C GLY A 362 -2.48 5.25 -2.97
N ILE A 363 -2.42 4.99 -1.67
CA ILE A 363 -1.74 3.84 -1.05
C ILE A 363 -2.41 2.48 -1.29
N TRP A 364 -3.66 2.50 -1.76
CA TRP A 364 -4.53 1.32 -1.83
C TRP A 364 -4.48 0.57 -3.16
N GLU A 365 -3.81 1.13 -4.18
CA GLU A 365 -3.84 0.64 -5.55
C GLU A 365 -2.44 0.58 -6.19
N MET A 366 -2.13 -0.54 -6.84
CA MET A 366 -0.87 -0.77 -7.54
C MET A 366 -0.60 0.26 -8.65
N LEU A 367 -1.60 0.64 -9.46
CA LEU A 367 -1.47 1.67 -10.51
C LEU A 367 -1.52 3.12 -9.97
N SER A 368 -1.35 3.27 -8.66
CA SER A 368 -1.17 4.54 -7.97
C SER A 368 0.11 4.49 -7.16
N ARG A 369 0.11 5.10 -5.97
CA ARG A 369 1.25 5.07 -5.03
C ARG A 369 1.24 3.86 -4.09
N GLY A 370 0.35 2.89 -4.29
CA GLY A 370 0.47 1.57 -3.66
C GLY A 370 1.73 0.84 -4.10
N SER A 371 2.29 1.19 -5.27
CA SER A 371 3.63 0.79 -5.71
C SER A 371 4.77 1.31 -4.84
N PHE A 372 4.53 2.26 -3.93
CA PHE A 372 5.54 2.81 -3.02
C PHE A 372 5.56 2.06 -1.68
N ASN A 373 4.62 1.13 -1.44
CA ASN A 373 4.51 0.41 -0.18
C ASN A 373 5.71 -0.50 0.06
N GLY A 374 5.96 -0.77 1.33
CA GLY A 374 7.11 -1.47 1.85
C GLY A 374 7.57 -0.85 3.17
N PRO A 375 8.50 -1.51 3.88
CA PRO A 375 8.99 -1.02 5.16
C PRO A 375 9.76 0.28 4.99
N GLY A 376 9.55 1.24 5.91
CA GLY A 376 10.13 2.57 5.87
C GLY A 376 9.41 3.56 4.94
N GLY A 377 8.34 3.14 4.27
CA GLY A 377 7.50 4.03 3.47
C GLY A 377 8.22 4.69 2.28
N PRO A 378 7.70 5.82 1.76
CA PRO A 378 8.19 6.42 0.52
C PRO A 378 9.66 6.87 0.59
N HIS A 379 10.12 7.35 1.75
CA HIS A 379 11.46 7.91 1.96
C HIS A 379 12.60 6.89 2.10
N SER A 380 12.28 5.61 1.90
CA SER A 380 13.25 4.52 1.93
C SER A 380 13.49 3.87 0.56
N ARG A 381 12.86 4.41 -0.50
CA ARG A 381 12.91 3.86 -1.87
C ARG A 381 14.27 4.00 -2.56
N TRP A 382 15.11 4.95 -2.18
CA TRP A 382 16.39 5.24 -2.86
C TRP A 382 17.50 4.21 -2.60
N MET A 383 17.28 3.28 -1.67
CA MET A 383 18.30 2.31 -1.26
C MET A 383 18.68 1.35 -2.41
N ILE A 384 19.94 0.95 -2.46
CA ILE A 384 20.44 -0.10 -3.36
C ILE A 384 21.14 -1.18 -2.54
N PRO A 385 20.67 -2.45 -2.56
CA PRO A 385 19.43 -2.91 -3.19
C PRO A 385 18.16 -2.33 -2.53
N ALA A 386 17.06 -2.30 -3.27
CA ALA A 386 15.79 -1.74 -2.85
C ALA A 386 15.01 -2.67 -1.90
N THR A 387 15.36 -2.67 -0.61
CA THR A 387 14.77 -3.53 0.44
C THR A 387 13.79 -2.81 1.38
N GLY A 388 13.55 -1.52 1.16
CA GLY A 388 12.63 -0.66 1.91
C GLY A 388 11.30 -0.44 1.17
N GLY A 389 10.84 0.81 1.11
CA GLY A 389 9.71 1.24 0.30
C GLY A 389 9.83 0.81 -1.15
N ALA A 390 8.69 0.57 -1.78
CA ALA A 390 8.55 -0.08 -3.08
C ALA A 390 9.04 -1.54 -3.16
N SER A 391 9.47 -2.18 -2.06
CA SER A 391 9.80 -3.61 -2.09
C SER A 391 8.56 -4.52 -2.10
N MET A 392 7.43 -4.07 -1.56
CA MET A 392 6.18 -4.85 -1.44
C MET A 392 4.97 -3.92 -1.63
N GLY A 393 4.46 -3.87 -2.86
CA GLY A 393 3.38 -2.96 -3.24
C GLY A 393 1.99 -3.43 -2.83
N ALA A 394 1.01 -2.54 -2.80
CA ALA A 394 -0.40 -2.90 -2.60
C ALA A 394 -0.91 -3.90 -3.66
N GLN A 395 -1.97 -4.63 -3.32
CA GLN A 395 -2.75 -5.36 -4.32
C GLN A 395 -3.46 -4.41 -5.28
N HIS A 396 -3.85 -4.93 -6.45
CA HIS A 396 -4.78 -4.23 -7.33
C HIS A 396 -6.17 -4.18 -6.67
N MET A 397 -6.87 -3.06 -6.81
CA MET A 397 -8.25 -2.85 -6.45
C MET A 397 -9.16 -3.66 -7.37
N LEU A 398 -10.37 -3.93 -6.90
CA LEU A 398 -11.32 -4.84 -7.54
C LEU A 398 -11.52 -4.54 -9.03
N ARG A 399 -11.61 -3.25 -9.41
CA ARG A 399 -11.78 -2.85 -10.81
C ARG A 399 -10.61 -3.30 -11.69
N ASN A 400 -9.37 -3.09 -11.25
CA ASN A 400 -8.19 -3.53 -12.01
C ASN A 400 -8.06 -5.06 -11.99
N LYS A 401 -8.42 -5.73 -10.89
CA LYS A 401 -8.48 -7.20 -10.85
C LYS A 401 -9.47 -7.77 -11.86
N ILE A 402 -10.66 -7.16 -12.00
CA ILE A 402 -11.65 -7.55 -13.02
C ILE A 402 -11.07 -7.34 -14.42
N LYS A 403 -10.54 -6.14 -14.70
CA LYS A 403 -10.02 -5.80 -16.04
C LYS A 403 -8.86 -6.71 -16.46
N LEU A 404 -7.98 -7.06 -15.53
CA LEU A 404 -6.86 -7.98 -15.75
C LEU A 404 -7.25 -9.46 -15.64
N GLN A 405 -8.50 -9.78 -15.28
CA GLN A 405 -9.00 -11.15 -15.07
C GLN A 405 -8.23 -11.91 -13.96
N MET A 406 -7.77 -11.17 -12.95
CA MET A 406 -7.10 -11.65 -11.73
C MET A 406 -8.05 -12.13 -10.66
N VAL A 407 -9.32 -11.75 -10.76
CA VAL A 407 -10.41 -12.28 -9.93
C VAL A 407 -11.29 -13.16 -10.81
N ASP A 408 -11.87 -14.20 -10.22
CA ASP A 408 -12.89 -14.99 -10.92
C ASP A 408 -14.22 -14.22 -10.92
N GLU A 409 -14.90 -14.17 -12.06
CA GLU A 409 -16.19 -13.49 -12.19
C GLU A 409 -17.23 -14.06 -11.20
N GLN A 410 -17.15 -15.35 -10.85
CA GLN A 410 -18.05 -15.95 -9.86
C GLN A 410 -17.90 -15.35 -8.44
N ASN A 411 -16.78 -14.68 -8.16
CA ASN A 411 -16.48 -14.06 -6.87
C ASN A 411 -16.72 -12.55 -6.85
N VAL A 412 -17.29 -11.97 -7.91
CA VAL A 412 -17.63 -10.55 -7.98
C VAL A 412 -19.14 -10.41 -8.06
N LEU A 413 -19.75 -9.82 -7.02
CA LEU A 413 -21.18 -9.54 -7.03
C LEU A 413 -21.48 -8.30 -7.88
N ARG A 414 -22.20 -8.46 -8.99
CA ARG A 414 -22.55 -7.37 -9.91
C ARG A 414 -23.98 -6.89 -9.68
N LEU A 415 -24.10 -5.61 -9.30
CA LEU A 415 -25.37 -4.95 -9.02
C LEU A 415 -25.62 -3.83 -10.03
N ASN A 416 -26.89 -3.44 -10.19
CA ASN A 416 -27.29 -2.26 -10.96
C ASN A 416 -28.06 -1.31 -10.03
N ARG A 417 -27.74 -0.01 -10.08
CA ARG A 417 -28.34 1.03 -9.24
C ARG A 417 -29.86 1.11 -9.40
N GLU A 418 -30.36 1.11 -10.63
CA GLU A 418 -31.80 1.22 -10.90
C GLU A 418 -32.55 -0.04 -10.43
N ALA A 419 -31.93 -1.21 -10.59
CA ALA A 419 -32.48 -2.48 -10.12
C ALA A 419 -32.57 -2.54 -8.59
N LEU A 420 -31.64 -1.93 -7.85
CA LEU A 420 -31.66 -1.89 -6.38
C LEU A 420 -32.95 -1.28 -5.79
N ALA A 421 -33.54 -0.28 -6.47
CA ALA A 421 -34.81 0.31 -6.03
C ALA A 421 -35.99 -0.70 -6.11
N GLN A 422 -35.90 -1.65 -7.04
CA GLN A 422 -36.92 -2.66 -7.28
C GLN A 422 -36.64 -3.96 -6.52
N SER A 423 -35.38 -4.33 -6.34
CA SER A 423 -34.97 -5.56 -5.64
C SER A 423 -34.99 -5.39 -4.12
N GLY A 424 -34.69 -4.19 -3.63
CA GLY A 424 -34.45 -3.89 -2.22
C GLY A 424 -32.98 -4.06 -1.82
N VAL A 425 -32.72 -3.95 -0.51
CA VAL A 425 -31.36 -4.03 0.07
C VAL A 425 -30.68 -5.37 -0.20
N VAL A 426 -29.44 -5.29 -0.67
CA VAL A 426 -28.52 -6.41 -0.84
C VAL A 426 -27.60 -6.45 0.38
N VAL A 427 -27.49 -7.60 1.03
CA VAL A 427 -26.53 -7.84 2.13
C VAL A 427 -25.62 -8.99 1.73
N ALA A 428 -24.31 -8.80 1.84
CA ALA A 428 -23.32 -9.78 1.41
C ALA A 428 -22.06 -9.75 2.30
N ASP A 429 -21.45 -10.92 2.47
CA ASP A 429 -20.15 -11.05 3.11
C ASP A 429 -19.05 -10.96 2.05
N VAL A 430 -18.10 -10.05 2.25
CA VAL A 430 -16.96 -9.81 1.37
C VAL A 430 -15.69 -10.20 2.09
N THR A 431 -14.91 -11.11 1.50
CA THR A 431 -13.62 -11.55 2.02
C THR A 431 -12.52 -10.60 1.60
N ALA A 432 -11.53 -10.40 2.47
CA ALA A 432 -10.37 -9.57 2.18
C ALA A 432 -9.67 -9.97 0.88
N ARG A 433 -9.30 -8.99 0.05
CA ARG A 433 -8.77 -9.18 -1.32
C ARG A 433 -7.49 -10.03 -1.40
N VAL A 434 -6.76 -10.13 -0.29
CA VAL A 434 -5.57 -10.97 -0.12
C VAL A 434 -5.89 -12.47 0.00
N ALA A 435 -7.10 -12.81 0.45
CA ALA A 435 -7.52 -14.19 0.65
C ALA A 435 -8.43 -14.67 -0.49
N GLN A 436 -8.38 -15.98 -0.78
CA GLN A 436 -9.26 -16.57 -1.77
C GLN A 436 -10.64 -16.86 -1.15
N PRO A 437 -11.74 -16.27 -1.66
CA PRO A 437 -13.07 -16.42 -1.09
C PRO A 437 -13.69 -17.82 -1.34
N GLY A 438 -13.01 -18.68 -2.10
CA GLY A 438 -13.49 -20.01 -2.46
C GLY A 438 -14.64 -19.98 -3.48
N PRO A 439 -15.32 -21.13 -3.72
CA PRO A 439 -16.30 -21.26 -4.81
C PRO A 439 -17.63 -20.54 -4.56
N THR A 440 -17.88 -20.07 -3.34
CA THR A 440 -19.18 -19.45 -2.97
C THR A 440 -19.04 -18.08 -2.32
N GLY A 441 -17.84 -17.67 -1.92
CA GLY A 441 -17.60 -16.37 -1.30
C GLY A 441 -17.41 -15.27 -2.34
N LEU A 442 -17.26 -14.04 -1.86
CA LEU A 442 -17.05 -12.85 -2.69
C LEU A 442 -15.71 -12.20 -2.36
N ALA A 443 -15.02 -11.73 -3.40
CA ALA A 443 -13.88 -10.83 -3.29
C ALA A 443 -14.33 -9.35 -3.26
N GLY A 444 -15.53 -9.05 -3.75
CA GLY A 444 -16.09 -7.70 -3.70
C GLY A 444 -17.41 -7.55 -4.46
N ILE A 445 -17.90 -6.31 -4.48
CA ILE A 445 -19.17 -5.91 -5.12
C ILE A 445 -18.85 -4.81 -6.14
N ASN A 446 -19.42 -4.91 -7.35
CA ASN A 446 -19.42 -3.85 -8.35
C ASN A 446 -20.86 -3.37 -8.59
N VAL A 447 -21.15 -2.12 -8.26
CA VAL A 447 -22.47 -1.49 -8.47
C VAL A 447 -22.42 -0.61 -9.70
N GLU A 448 -23.05 -1.04 -10.79
CA GLU A 448 -23.17 -0.26 -12.02
C GLU A 448 -24.17 0.89 -11.83
N LEU A 449 -23.80 2.09 -12.28
CA LEU A 449 -24.60 3.31 -12.23
C LEU A 449 -25.44 3.54 -13.49
N GLY A 450 -25.49 2.58 -14.42
CA GLY A 450 -26.27 2.64 -15.65
C GLY A 450 -26.00 3.91 -16.46
N GLY A 451 -26.91 4.89 -16.35
CA GLY A 451 -26.79 6.22 -16.97
C GLY A 451 -25.61 7.09 -16.47
N GLY A 452 -24.79 6.58 -15.56
CA GLY A 452 -23.57 7.20 -15.05
C GLY A 452 -23.76 7.96 -13.73
N ASP A 453 -22.66 8.56 -13.27
CA ASP A 453 -22.59 9.34 -12.04
C ASP A 453 -23.44 10.62 -12.08
N LEU A 454 -24.39 10.70 -11.15
CA LEU A 454 -25.34 11.81 -11.01
C LEU A 454 -24.87 12.91 -10.04
N ALA A 455 -23.69 12.79 -9.43
CA ALA A 455 -23.11 13.81 -8.56
C ALA A 455 -23.13 15.20 -9.23
N PRO A 456 -23.36 16.31 -8.50
CA PRO A 456 -23.34 17.64 -9.08
C PRO A 456 -21.95 17.97 -9.66
N ALA A 457 -21.90 18.91 -10.61
CA ALA A 457 -20.63 19.38 -11.15
C ALA A 457 -19.76 20.02 -10.06
N CYS A 458 -18.48 19.68 -10.03
CA CYS A 458 -17.45 20.31 -9.22
C CYS A 458 -16.31 20.82 -10.12
N ASN A 459 -15.43 21.68 -9.58
CA ASN A 459 -14.34 22.28 -10.34
C ASN A 459 -12.98 21.87 -9.77
N THR A 460 -12.26 21.06 -10.54
CA THR A 460 -10.93 20.56 -10.20
C THR A 460 -9.87 21.66 -10.05
N ALA A 461 -10.14 22.87 -10.54
CA ALA A 461 -9.25 24.01 -10.43
C ALA A 461 -9.36 24.77 -9.10
N THR A 462 -10.45 24.56 -8.35
CA THR A 462 -10.72 25.28 -7.09
C THR A 462 -10.99 24.35 -5.93
N ASP A 463 -11.29 23.08 -6.20
CA ASP A 463 -11.60 22.06 -5.21
C ASP A 463 -10.66 20.85 -5.39
N PRO A 464 -9.72 20.60 -4.46
CA PRO A 464 -8.82 19.46 -4.53
C PRO A 464 -9.54 18.12 -4.36
N LEU A 465 -10.74 18.09 -3.74
CA LEU A 465 -11.54 16.89 -3.51
C LEU A 465 -12.48 16.56 -4.67
N CYS A 466 -12.55 17.41 -5.69
CA CYS A 466 -13.37 17.18 -6.86
C CYS A 466 -12.85 15.97 -7.66
N ASP A 467 -13.62 14.89 -7.69
CA ASP A 467 -13.27 13.62 -8.34
C ASP A 467 -13.26 13.67 -9.89
N GLY A 468 -13.65 14.79 -10.48
CA GLY A 468 -13.69 14.97 -11.95
C GLY A 468 -14.87 14.27 -12.65
N ARG A 469 -15.73 13.56 -11.91
CA ARG A 469 -16.95 12.89 -12.38
C ARG A 469 -16.75 11.87 -13.51
N GLY A 470 -17.88 11.43 -14.08
CA GLY A 470 -17.94 10.53 -15.23
C GLY A 470 -17.66 9.08 -14.87
N TYR A 471 -18.05 8.66 -13.67
CA TYR A 471 -17.91 7.29 -13.20
C TYR A 471 -19.07 6.41 -13.67
N GLN A 472 -18.80 5.12 -13.84
CA GLN A 472 -19.78 4.12 -14.26
C GLN A 472 -20.16 3.17 -13.12
N ASN A 473 -19.33 3.05 -12.09
CA ASN A 473 -19.57 2.10 -11.02
C ASN A 473 -19.13 2.62 -9.65
N TYR A 474 -19.59 1.94 -8.61
CA TYR A 474 -18.86 1.80 -7.36
C TYR A 474 -18.27 0.41 -7.23
N THR A 475 -17.13 0.29 -6.56
CA THR A 475 -16.60 -0.98 -6.06
C THR A 475 -16.53 -0.97 -4.53
N VAL A 476 -16.90 -2.08 -3.92
CA VAL A 476 -16.75 -2.36 -2.48
C VAL A 476 -15.85 -3.59 -2.34
N GLU A 477 -14.74 -3.44 -1.63
CA GLU A 477 -13.79 -4.52 -1.34
C GLU A 477 -13.27 -4.42 0.09
N VAL A 478 -12.64 -5.49 0.59
CA VAL A 478 -12.08 -5.55 1.95
C VAL A 478 -10.56 -5.63 1.85
N VAL A 479 -9.86 -4.81 2.62
CA VAL A 479 -8.41 -4.83 2.77
C VAL A 479 -8.06 -5.41 4.14
N ASP A 480 -7.07 -6.28 4.18
CA ASP A 480 -6.50 -6.82 5.42
C ASP A 480 -4.97 -6.71 5.33
N ARG A 481 -4.31 -6.35 6.43
CA ARG A 481 -2.85 -6.14 6.47
C ARG A 481 -2.08 -7.47 6.48
N MET A 482 -2.24 -8.25 5.42
CA MET A 482 -1.57 -9.52 5.16
C MET A 482 -0.97 -9.53 3.76
N GLY A 483 0.04 -10.36 3.56
CA GLY A 483 0.73 -10.51 2.28
C GLY A 483 1.35 -9.20 1.83
N THR A 484 1.12 -8.84 0.57
CA THR A 484 1.59 -7.59 -0.01
C THR A 484 0.88 -6.38 0.62
N ASP A 485 -0.37 -6.55 1.09
CA ASP A 485 -1.11 -5.51 1.80
C ASP A 485 -0.67 -5.33 3.27
N SER A 486 0.26 -6.12 3.81
CA SER A 486 0.84 -5.88 5.14
C SER A 486 1.43 -4.48 5.31
N PHE A 487 1.88 -3.88 4.21
CA PHE A 487 2.45 -2.53 4.16
C PHE A 487 1.47 -1.45 3.69
N THR A 488 0.18 -1.77 3.60
CA THR A 488 -0.90 -0.77 3.59
C THR A 488 -1.20 -0.32 5.03
N PRO A 489 -1.78 0.86 5.25
CA PRO A 489 -1.84 1.46 6.58
C PRO A 489 -2.91 0.83 7.47
N ASP A 490 -3.99 0.27 6.92
CA ASP A 490 -5.19 -0.11 7.69
C ASP A 490 -5.85 -1.39 7.15
N SER A 491 -6.81 -1.95 7.91
CA SER A 491 -7.67 -3.07 7.48
C SER A 491 -9.13 -2.68 7.65
N GLY A 492 -9.96 -2.88 6.63
CA GLY A 492 -11.33 -2.38 6.63
C GLY A 492 -11.99 -2.48 5.25
N VAL A 493 -13.12 -1.78 5.08
CA VAL A 493 -13.84 -1.73 3.79
C VAL A 493 -13.35 -0.55 2.96
N LEU A 494 -12.89 -0.84 1.74
CA LEU A 494 -12.51 0.15 0.74
C LEU A 494 -13.67 0.35 -0.24
N LEU A 495 -14.14 1.59 -0.33
CA LEU A 495 -15.20 2.01 -1.25
C LEU A 495 -14.61 2.97 -2.28
N ALA A 496 -14.89 2.76 -3.57
CA ALA A 496 -14.41 3.66 -4.62
C ALA A 496 -15.42 3.82 -5.75
N LYS A 497 -15.41 4.99 -6.39
CA LYS A 497 -16.02 5.19 -7.71
C LYS A 497 -15.06 4.72 -8.79
N THR A 498 -15.55 4.07 -9.84
CA THR A 498 -14.70 3.54 -10.91
C THR A 498 -15.25 3.78 -12.32
N LYS A 499 -14.33 3.92 -13.28
CA LYS A 499 -14.60 4.01 -14.72
C LYS A 499 -14.20 2.71 -15.40
N ASN A 500 -14.94 2.36 -16.45
CA ASN A 500 -14.65 1.18 -17.27
C ASN A 500 -13.40 1.37 -18.13
N GLN A 501 -13.08 2.60 -18.50
CA GLN A 501 -11.91 2.97 -19.30
C GLN A 501 -10.85 3.65 -18.43
N ASP A 502 -9.58 3.58 -18.84
CA ASP A 502 -8.45 4.15 -18.11
C ASP A 502 -8.32 5.66 -18.37
N GLN A 503 -9.37 6.39 -18.02
CA GLN A 503 -9.44 7.85 -18.13
C GLN A 503 -9.26 8.46 -16.73
N ALA A 504 -8.00 8.65 -16.34
CA ALA A 504 -7.63 9.12 -15.01
C ALA A 504 -8.34 10.44 -14.61
N PRO A 505 -8.84 10.57 -13.38
CA PRO A 505 -9.01 9.49 -12.40
C PRO A 505 -10.06 8.48 -12.89
N PHE A 506 -9.69 7.20 -12.98
CA PHE A 506 -10.58 6.10 -13.32
C PHE A 506 -10.90 5.20 -12.11
N GLU A 507 -10.20 5.37 -11.00
CA GLU A 507 -10.59 4.89 -9.68
C GLU A 507 -10.45 6.07 -8.70
N TRP A 508 -11.42 6.25 -7.80
CA TRP A 508 -11.41 7.33 -6.81
C TRP A 508 -11.96 6.82 -5.48
N VAL A 509 -11.13 6.83 -4.43
CA VAL A 509 -11.51 6.36 -3.10
C VAL A 509 -12.51 7.31 -2.46
N ILE A 510 -13.61 6.75 -1.96
CA ILE A 510 -14.49 7.43 -1.02
C ILE A 510 -13.84 7.30 0.35
N ASP A 511 -13.50 8.43 0.92
CA ASP A 511 -12.71 8.50 2.12
C ASP A 511 -13.59 8.78 3.34
N ALA A 512 -13.58 7.84 4.29
CA ALA A 512 -14.29 7.95 5.55
C ALA A 512 -13.78 9.10 6.44
N ASN A 513 -12.54 9.57 6.24
CA ASN A 513 -11.89 10.61 7.03
C ASN A 513 -11.32 11.73 6.13
N SER A 514 -12.21 12.45 5.43
CA SER A 514 -11.84 13.47 4.42
C SER A 514 -11.08 14.71 4.89
N GLN A 515 -10.70 14.76 6.16
CA GLN A 515 -9.92 15.87 6.71
C GLN A 515 -8.44 15.69 6.40
N ASP A 516 -7.67 16.77 6.45
CA ASP A 516 -6.21 16.66 6.36
C ASP A 516 -5.69 15.85 7.55
N ILE A 517 -4.92 14.79 7.26
CA ILE A 517 -4.36 13.89 8.27
C ILE A 517 -3.26 14.57 9.11
N ASN A 518 -2.80 15.77 8.69
CA ASN A 518 -1.81 16.60 9.40
C ASN A 518 -0.49 15.86 9.70
N MET A 519 -0.11 14.92 8.84
CA MET A 519 1.12 14.15 8.96
C MET A 519 2.34 14.99 8.53
N THR A 520 3.43 14.91 9.30
CA THR A 520 4.73 15.46 8.88
C THR A 520 5.35 14.54 7.83
N ASP A 521 5.71 15.09 6.68
CA ASP A 521 6.41 14.40 5.61
C ASP A 521 7.90 14.23 5.95
N TYR A 522 8.59 15.35 6.21
CA TYR A 522 10.02 15.40 6.51
C TYR A 522 10.39 16.64 7.34
N VAL A 523 11.64 16.70 7.76
CA VAL A 523 12.23 17.83 8.51
C VAL A 523 13.33 18.48 7.67
N LEU A 524 13.20 19.78 7.42
CA LEU A 524 14.21 20.58 6.70
C LEU A 524 15.49 20.73 7.52
N PRO A 525 16.63 21.10 6.88
CA PRO A 525 17.90 21.31 7.59
C PRO A 525 17.86 22.29 8.76
N ASP A 526 16.95 23.26 8.73
CA ASP A 526 16.74 24.26 9.80
C ASP A 526 15.85 23.76 10.97
N GLY A 527 15.34 22.52 10.87
CA GLY A 527 14.45 21.91 11.86
C GLY A 527 12.96 22.11 11.57
N THR A 528 12.59 22.82 10.50
CA THR A 528 11.19 23.03 10.12
C THR A 528 10.54 21.71 9.69
N LYS A 529 9.44 21.32 10.35
CA LYS A 529 8.62 20.18 9.94
C LYS A 529 7.74 20.57 8.75
N VAL A 530 7.83 19.82 7.67
CA VAL A 530 7.02 20.02 6.47
C VAL A 530 5.87 19.00 6.48
N PRO A 531 4.60 19.44 6.45
CA PRO A 531 3.48 18.50 6.35
C PRO A 531 3.37 17.91 4.94
N ILE A 532 2.78 16.72 4.84
CA ILE A 532 2.36 16.20 3.54
C ILE A 532 1.32 17.12 2.90
N THR A 533 1.31 17.23 1.57
CA THR A 533 0.29 18.02 0.88
C THR A 533 -1.05 17.27 0.83
N ILE A 534 -2.14 17.96 0.51
CA ILE A 534 -3.44 17.30 0.24
C ILE A 534 -3.36 16.31 -0.94
N GLY A 535 -2.37 16.47 -1.82
CA GLY A 535 -2.14 15.59 -2.95
C GLY A 535 -1.29 14.37 -2.62
N ASP A 536 -0.66 14.30 -1.46
CA ASP A 536 0.10 13.13 -1.03
C ASP A 536 -0.82 11.92 -0.83
N TYR A 537 -0.36 10.74 -1.19
CA TYR A 537 -1.14 9.52 -1.10
C TYR A 537 -1.42 9.04 0.32
N ARG A 538 -0.58 9.43 1.28
CA ARG A 538 -0.77 9.14 2.71
C ARG A 538 -1.94 9.91 3.32
N GLN A 539 -2.51 10.90 2.63
CA GLN A 539 -3.80 11.51 2.97
C GLN A 539 -4.98 10.53 2.90
N LEU A 540 -4.77 9.30 2.40
CA LEU A 540 -5.78 8.24 2.38
C LEU A 540 -5.49 7.14 3.41
N SER A 541 -4.57 7.36 4.36
CA SER A 541 -4.12 6.28 5.26
C SER A 541 -5.21 5.79 6.23
N ASP A 542 -6.17 6.65 6.55
CA ASP A 542 -7.30 6.40 7.43
C ASP A 542 -8.64 6.33 6.67
N ALA A 543 -8.60 6.06 5.37
CA ALA A 543 -9.77 6.17 4.49
C ALA A 543 -10.76 5.00 4.56
N LEU A 544 -10.38 3.87 5.15
CA LEU A 544 -11.22 2.67 5.19
C LEU A 544 -12.39 2.84 6.15
N PHE A 545 -13.54 2.26 5.79
CA PHE A 545 -14.72 2.19 6.64
C PHE A 545 -14.62 1.00 7.61
N HIS A 546 -15.12 1.19 8.84
CA HIS A 546 -15.08 0.20 9.92
C HIS A 546 -16.47 -0.05 10.50
N ALA A 547 -16.72 -1.24 11.04
CA ALA A 547 -18.03 -1.57 11.61
C ALA A 547 -18.22 -0.97 13.01
N GLY A 548 -19.44 -0.51 13.29
CA GLY A 548 -19.86 -0.09 14.62
C GLY A 548 -19.37 1.29 15.06
N THR A 549 -19.70 1.64 16.30
CA THR A 549 -19.52 3.00 16.82
C THR A 549 -18.16 3.18 17.48
N ASN A 550 -17.65 4.43 17.48
CA ASN A 550 -16.40 4.82 18.13
C ASN A 550 -15.16 4.10 17.57
N SER A 551 -15.21 3.62 16.33
CA SER A 551 -14.08 3.00 15.64
C SER A 551 -12.96 4.00 15.37
N GLY A 552 -13.29 5.27 15.15
CA GLY A 552 -12.38 6.28 14.59
C GLY A 552 -12.60 6.51 13.09
N SER A 553 -13.54 5.77 12.48
CA SER A 553 -13.94 5.90 11.08
C SER A 553 -15.47 5.82 10.95
N GLU A 554 -15.97 6.04 9.75
CA GLU A 554 -17.39 5.89 9.41
C GLU A 554 -17.74 4.41 9.14
N TYR A 555 -19.00 4.05 9.40
CA TYR A 555 -19.55 2.72 9.15
C TYR A 555 -20.61 2.71 8.03
N GLU A 556 -20.89 3.86 7.42
CA GLU A 556 -21.85 3.99 6.33
C GLU A 556 -21.50 5.17 5.41
N TYR A 557 -21.95 5.11 4.17
CA TYR A 557 -21.81 6.18 3.19
C TYR A 557 -23.09 6.37 2.40
N VAL A 558 -23.62 7.60 2.41
CA VAL A 558 -24.80 7.99 1.63
C VAL A 558 -24.35 8.84 0.45
N ASP A 559 -24.64 8.37 -0.76
CA ASP A 559 -24.57 9.21 -1.95
C ASP A 559 -25.99 9.64 -2.35
N GLU A 560 -26.38 10.83 -1.92
CA GLU A 560 -27.70 11.40 -2.22
C GLU A 560 -27.91 11.63 -3.71
N ALA A 561 -26.86 11.93 -4.47
CA ALA A 561 -26.98 12.23 -5.89
C ALA A 561 -27.17 10.95 -6.71
N ASN A 562 -26.40 9.91 -6.37
CA ASN A 562 -26.55 8.58 -6.96
C ASN A 562 -27.64 7.74 -6.30
N ARG A 563 -28.37 8.27 -5.32
CA ARG A 563 -29.50 7.59 -4.66
C ARG A 563 -29.10 6.22 -4.08
N LEU A 564 -27.89 6.11 -3.55
CA LEU A 564 -27.33 4.88 -2.97
C LEU A 564 -26.94 5.09 -1.51
N HIS A 565 -27.03 4.02 -0.73
CA HIS A 565 -26.54 3.94 0.64
C HIS A 565 -25.76 2.64 0.83
N PHE A 566 -24.52 2.77 1.27
CA PHE A 566 -23.59 1.68 1.58
C PHE A 566 -23.42 1.56 3.10
N TYR A 567 -23.38 0.33 3.60
CA TYR A 567 -23.26 0.03 5.02
C TYR A 567 -22.15 -0.98 5.29
N VAL A 568 -21.44 -0.78 6.39
CA VAL A 568 -20.50 -1.73 6.99
C VAL A 568 -21.10 -2.18 8.32
N THR A 569 -21.72 -3.36 8.30
CA THR A 569 -22.65 -3.77 9.38
C THR A 569 -22.05 -4.71 10.39
N ASP A 570 -21.08 -5.52 9.99
CA ASP A 570 -20.40 -6.48 10.86
C ASP A 570 -19.04 -6.87 10.27
N LEU A 571 -18.21 -7.51 11.08
CA LEU A 571 -16.96 -8.13 10.67
C LEU A 571 -16.78 -9.50 11.30
N GLU A 572 -16.10 -10.39 10.58
CA GLU A 572 -15.67 -11.68 11.07
C GLU A 572 -14.19 -11.91 10.73
N ARG A 573 -13.43 -12.40 11.69
CA ARG A 573 -12.16 -13.09 11.42
C ARG A 573 -12.36 -14.57 11.72
N ASP A 574 -12.17 -15.40 10.71
CA ASP A 574 -12.34 -16.84 10.87
C ASP A 574 -11.21 -17.44 11.74
N ARG A 575 -11.26 -18.76 11.95
CA ARG A 575 -10.27 -19.47 12.77
C ARG A 575 -8.86 -19.50 12.16
N GLN A 576 -8.75 -19.18 10.88
CA GLN A 576 -7.50 -19.10 10.13
C GLN A 576 -6.97 -17.66 10.11
N GLY A 577 -7.76 -16.69 10.58
CA GLY A 577 -7.42 -15.28 10.65
C GLY A 577 -7.91 -14.45 9.45
N VAL A 578 -8.64 -15.07 8.51
CA VAL A 578 -9.13 -14.39 7.30
C VAL A 578 -10.25 -13.42 7.67
N LEU A 579 -10.05 -12.15 7.33
CA LEU A 579 -11.03 -11.09 7.52
C LEU A 579 -12.12 -11.13 6.46
N SER A 580 -13.36 -10.96 6.89
CA SER A 580 -14.51 -10.65 6.04
C SER A 580 -15.39 -9.60 6.70
N TYR A 581 -16.05 -8.76 5.89
CA TYR A 581 -17.06 -7.82 6.37
C TYR A 581 -18.42 -8.17 5.80
N THR A 582 -19.45 -8.02 6.63
CA THR A 582 -20.84 -7.99 6.16
C THR A 582 -21.18 -6.56 5.76
N VAL A 583 -21.33 -6.35 4.46
CA VAL A 583 -21.69 -5.06 3.86
C VAL A 583 -23.11 -5.10 3.31
N ALA A 584 -23.73 -3.93 3.19
CA ALA A 584 -25.03 -3.81 2.52
C ALA A 584 -25.08 -2.62 1.57
N VAL A 585 -25.84 -2.77 0.49
CA VAL A 585 -26.08 -1.69 -0.48
C VAL A 585 -27.58 -1.62 -0.75
N ARG A 586 -28.14 -0.40 -0.71
CA ARG A 586 -29.54 -0.16 -1.09
C ARG A 586 -29.70 1.11 -1.90
N SER A 587 -30.85 1.19 -2.57
CA SER A 587 -31.34 2.43 -3.14
C SER A 587 -31.99 3.32 -2.06
N LEU A 588 -31.98 4.63 -2.31
CA LEU A 588 -32.78 5.62 -1.57
C LEU A 588 -34.21 5.77 -2.14
N ASP A 589 -34.52 5.14 -3.27
CA ASP A 589 -35.79 5.33 -4.02
C ASP A 589 -36.77 4.17 -3.92
N GLY A 590 -36.39 3.05 -3.28
CA GLY A 590 -37.27 1.90 -3.09
C GLY A 590 -36.68 0.84 -2.16
N ASP A 591 -37.56 0.02 -1.59
CA ASP A 591 -37.27 -1.00 -0.59
C ASP A 591 -37.51 -2.44 -1.08
N GLY A 592 -37.93 -2.58 -2.34
CA GLY A 592 -38.23 -3.85 -3.00
C GLY A 592 -39.50 -4.55 -2.47
N PRO A 593 -39.83 -5.73 -3.01
CA PRO A 593 -41.11 -6.40 -2.73
C PRO A 593 -41.18 -7.13 -1.38
N ALA A 594 -40.04 -7.27 -0.68
CA ALA A 594 -39.99 -8.01 0.57
C ALA A 594 -40.76 -7.29 1.69
N GLN A 595 -41.57 -8.03 2.44
CA GLN A 595 -42.27 -7.44 3.59
C GLN A 595 -41.27 -7.23 4.73
N ARG A 596 -41.13 -5.98 5.19
CA ARG A 596 -40.23 -5.62 6.29
C ARG A 596 -40.90 -5.81 7.65
N GLY A 597 -40.11 -6.18 8.64
CA GLY A 597 -40.61 -6.38 10.00
C GLY A 597 -39.49 -6.67 10.99
N VAL A 598 -39.64 -6.15 12.20
CA VAL A 598 -38.65 -6.32 13.27
C VAL A 598 -39.35 -6.56 14.60
N ARG A 599 -38.78 -7.45 15.40
CA ARG A 599 -39.17 -7.63 16.81
C ARG A 599 -37.92 -7.80 17.67
N VAL A 600 -37.76 -6.90 18.63
CA VAL A 600 -36.77 -7.02 19.70
C VAL A 600 -37.49 -7.52 20.96
N THR A 601 -36.93 -8.54 21.62
CA THR A 601 -37.49 -9.08 22.88
C THR A 601 -36.70 -8.61 24.10
N PRO A 602 -37.33 -8.49 25.29
CA PRO A 602 -36.64 -8.12 26.52
C PRO A 602 -35.45 -9.02 26.83
N ALA A 603 -34.46 -8.46 27.52
CA ALA A 603 -33.27 -9.16 28.01
C ALA A 603 -32.98 -8.82 29.48
N VAL A 604 -31.98 -9.46 30.08
CA VAL A 604 -31.47 -9.12 31.42
C VAL A 604 -29.97 -8.88 31.32
N GLY A 605 -29.53 -7.74 31.85
CA GLY A 605 -28.13 -7.32 31.85
C GLY A 605 -27.42 -7.94 33.04
N ARG A 606 -26.55 -8.91 32.78
CA ARG A 606 -25.75 -9.54 33.84
C ARG A 606 -24.45 -8.75 34.02
N PRO A 607 -24.09 -8.34 35.25
CA PRO A 607 -22.84 -7.63 35.48
C PRO A 607 -21.64 -8.57 35.32
N SER A 608 -20.61 -8.13 34.59
CA SER A 608 -19.28 -8.73 34.59
C SER A 608 -18.44 -8.21 35.75
N ARG A 609 -17.23 -8.78 35.90
CA ARG A 609 -16.35 -8.50 37.06
C ARG A 609 -15.91 -7.04 37.17
N ASP A 610 -15.89 -6.33 36.05
CA ASP A 610 -15.51 -4.93 35.85
C ASP A 610 -16.69 -3.94 36.01
N GLY A 611 -17.88 -4.41 36.40
CA GLY A 611 -19.05 -3.56 36.66
C GLY A 611 -19.84 -3.16 35.39
N VAL A 612 -19.52 -3.76 34.24
CA VAL A 612 -20.29 -3.60 32.99
C VAL A 612 -21.40 -4.65 32.94
N ALA A 613 -22.65 -4.23 32.86
CA ALA A 613 -23.77 -5.10 32.59
C ALA A 613 -24.08 -5.10 31.08
N THR A 614 -24.06 -6.27 30.44
CA THR A 614 -24.38 -6.37 29.00
C THR A 614 -25.78 -6.94 28.80
N CYS A 615 -26.66 -6.14 28.20
CA CYS A 615 -27.99 -6.51 27.77
C CYS A 615 -27.93 -7.10 26.36
N ASN A 616 -28.04 -8.43 26.25
CA ASN A 616 -28.05 -9.14 24.97
C ASN A 616 -29.48 -9.25 24.44
N PHE A 617 -29.93 -8.24 23.69
CA PHE A 617 -31.28 -8.20 23.14
C PHE A 617 -31.41 -9.15 21.94
N PRO A 618 -32.34 -10.12 21.96
CA PRO A 618 -32.65 -10.89 20.76
C PRO A 618 -33.48 -10.04 19.79
N LEU A 619 -32.94 -9.78 18.60
CA LEU A 619 -33.62 -9.14 17.48
C LEU A 619 -34.02 -10.20 16.46
N THR A 620 -35.29 -10.26 16.08
CA THR A 620 -35.79 -11.16 15.03
C THR A 620 -36.28 -10.35 13.85
N ASN A 621 -35.82 -10.68 12.64
CA ASN A 621 -36.44 -10.20 11.41
C ASN A 621 -37.76 -10.97 11.22
N THR A 622 -38.88 -10.28 11.39
CA THR A 622 -40.23 -10.85 11.26
C THR A 622 -40.85 -10.60 9.89
N GLY A 623 -40.04 -10.10 8.95
CA GLY A 623 -40.43 -9.88 7.57
C GLY A 623 -40.69 -11.19 6.81
N LYS A 624 -40.92 -11.04 5.52
CA LYS A 624 -41.06 -12.15 4.56
C LYS A 624 -40.30 -11.81 3.29
N ALA A 625 -39.44 -12.73 2.86
CA ALA A 625 -38.78 -12.65 1.57
C ALA A 625 -39.83 -12.67 0.45
N ALA A 626 -39.49 -12.00 -0.64
CA ALA A 626 -40.24 -12.03 -1.89
C ALA A 626 -39.31 -12.43 -3.03
N ALA A 627 -39.87 -12.79 -4.18
CA ALA A 627 -39.07 -13.02 -5.38
C ALA A 627 -38.34 -11.73 -5.77
N ALA A 628 -37.10 -11.86 -6.23
CA ALA A 628 -36.32 -10.74 -6.72
C ALA A 628 -37.08 -10.03 -7.86
N GLN A 629 -37.06 -8.70 -7.83
CA GLN A 629 -37.54 -7.82 -8.88
C GLN A 629 -36.38 -6.91 -9.32
N GLY A 630 -36.53 -6.23 -10.46
CA GLY A 630 -35.44 -5.49 -11.08
C GLY A 630 -34.49 -6.41 -11.87
N GLU A 631 -33.76 -5.81 -12.81
CA GLU A 631 -32.83 -6.52 -13.68
C GLU A 631 -31.39 -6.19 -13.27
N HIS A 632 -30.81 -7.04 -12.43
CA HIS A 632 -29.38 -7.00 -12.13
C HIS A 632 -28.58 -7.73 -13.24
N PRO A 633 -27.27 -7.46 -13.38
CA PRO A 633 -26.40 -8.19 -14.30
C PRO A 633 -26.35 -9.72 -14.04
N GLU A 634 -26.71 -10.17 -12.84
CA GLU A 634 -26.74 -11.57 -12.43
C GLU A 634 -27.85 -11.85 -11.40
N ASP A 635 -28.03 -13.12 -11.01
CA ASP A 635 -29.02 -13.51 -9.99
C ASP A 635 -28.56 -13.13 -8.57
N VAL A 636 -29.21 -12.12 -8.01
CA VAL A 636 -28.94 -11.61 -6.67
C VAL A 636 -29.88 -12.17 -5.59
N SER A 637 -30.77 -13.10 -5.92
CA SER A 637 -31.85 -13.57 -5.03
C SER A 637 -31.36 -14.03 -3.66
N LYS A 638 -30.17 -14.65 -3.61
CA LYS A 638 -29.56 -15.14 -2.36
C LYS A 638 -29.15 -14.02 -1.38
N TYR A 639 -29.01 -12.79 -1.86
CA TYR A 639 -28.56 -11.63 -1.06
C TYR A 639 -29.72 -10.70 -0.61
N LEU A 640 -30.93 -10.92 -1.12
CA LEU A 640 -32.11 -10.07 -0.87
C LEU A 640 -32.97 -10.53 0.31
N ASN A 641 -32.62 -11.64 0.96
CA ASN A 641 -33.41 -12.21 2.06
C ASN A 641 -33.13 -11.56 3.42
N ASN A 642 -32.44 -10.41 3.45
CA ASN A 642 -32.02 -9.68 4.64
C ASN A 642 -32.70 -8.30 4.74
N ASP A 643 -32.52 -7.69 5.90
CA ASP A 643 -32.76 -6.27 6.14
C ASP A 643 -31.65 -5.71 7.02
N VAL A 644 -31.44 -4.40 6.95
CA VAL A 644 -30.53 -3.64 7.82
C VAL A 644 -31.37 -2.94 8.87
N TYR A 645 -30.98 -3.04 10.14
CA TYR A 645 -31.64 -2.38 11.24
C TYR A 645 -30.75 -1.34 11.89
N ARG A 646 -31.23 -0.11 11.97
CA ARG A 646 -30.62 0.95 12.75
C ARG A 646 -31.05 0.86 14.21
N LEU A 647 -30.07 0.95 15.08
CA LEU A 647 -30.18 0.70 16.51
C LEU A 647 -29.95 1.99 17.29
N SER A 648 -30.73 2.21 18.34
CA SER A 648 -30.47 3.27 19.33
C SER A 648 -30.76 2.77 20.74
N ALA A 649 -29.93 3.20 21.70
CA ALA A 649 -30.03 2.77 23.08
C ALA A 649 -30.09 3.98 24.03
N THR A 650 -30.94 3.88 25.05
CA THR A 650 -31.02 4.85 26.16
C THR A 650 -31.03 4.13 27.49
N ILE A 651 -30.73 4.84 28.58
CA ILE A 651 -30.73 4.27 29.93
C ILE A 651 -31.42 5.19 30.92
N ASP A 652 -32.27 4.61 31.75
CA ASP A 652 -32.89 5.25 32.90
C ASP A 652 -32.38 4.58 34.19
N GLY A 653 -31.56 5.32 34.93
CA GLY A 653 -30.94 4.85 36.17
C GLY A 653 -29.89 5.84 36.66
N ARG A 654 -30.06 6.36 37.87
CA ARG A 654 -29.16 7.36 38.45
C ARG A 654 -27.72 6.83 38.50
N GLY A 655 -26.78 7.55 37.89
CA GLY A 655 -25.35 7.22 37.88
C GLY A 655 -24.95 6.16 36.84
N TRP A 656 -25.86 5.74 35.97
CA TRP A 656 -25.58 4.78 34.91
C TRP A 656 -25.27 5.46 33.57
N SER A 657 -24.47 4.78 32.75
CA SER A 657 -24.16 5.14 31.36
C SER A 657 -24.45 3.96 30.44
N VAL A 658 -24.80 4.24 29.19
CA VAL A 658 -25.07 3.23 28.15
C VAL A 658 -24.11 3.39 26.99
N ASN A 659 -23.71 2.27 26.40
CA ASN A 659 -22.96 2.22 25.16
C ASN A 659 -23.58 1.18 24.23
N LEU A 660 -23.77 1.55 22.97
CA LEU A 660 -24.25 0.67 21.91
C LEU A 660 -23.07 0.42 20.96
N PRO A 661 -22.37 -0.72 21.05
CA PRO A 661 -21.13 -0.94 20.30
C PRO A 661 -21.29 -0.89 18.78
N ASN A 662 -22.48 -1.21 18.27
CA ASN A 662 -22.80 -1.15 16.85
C ASN A 662 -24.17 -0.51 16.63
N ALA A 663 -24.22 0.53 15.81
CA ALA A 663 -25.44 1.25 15.45
C ALA A 663 -26.26 0.52 14.38
N LEU A 664 -25.68 -0.50 13.74
CA LEU A 664 -26.31 -1.29 12.69
C LEU A 664 -26.29 -2.78 13.04
N THR A 665 -27.24 -3.53 12.52
CA THR A 665 -27.19 -4.98 12.48
C THR A 665 -28.00 -5.49 11.30
N THR A 666 -27.63 -6.64 10.75
CA THR A 666 -28.39 -7.31 9.69
C THR A 666 -29.00 -8.59 10.22
N ALA A 667 -30.17 -8.97 9.70
CA ALA A 667 -30.72 -10.29 9.97
C ALA A 667 -31.52 -10.80 8.78
N ALA A 668 -31.24 -12.05 8.41
CA ALA A 668 -32.03 -12.76 7.41
C ALA A 668 -33.46 -12.98 7.88
N THR A 669 -34.38 -13.05 6.92
CA THR A 669 -35.81 -13.25 7.14
C THR A 669 -36.06 -14.46 8.05
N GLY A 670 -36.82 -14.26 9.12
CA GLY A 670 -37.14 -15.30 10.10
C GLY A 670 -35.97 -15.71 11.01
N LYS A 671 -34.77 -15.16 10.80
CA LYS A 671 -33.61 -15.38 11.67
C LYS A 671 -33.59 -14.37 12.81
N ARG A 672 -32.82 -14.75 13.82
CA ARG A 672 -32.62 -13.98 15.05
C ARG A 672 -31.14 -13.73 15.22
N VAL A 673 -30.81 -12.49 15.56
CA VAL A 673 -29.47 -12.04 15.93
C VAL A 673 -29.48 -11.49 17.35
N THR A 674 -28.30 -11.35 17.95
CA THR A 674 -28.15 -10.78 19.28
C THR A 674 -27.52 -9.41 19.19
N VAL A 675 -28.18 -8.40 19.75
CA VAL A 675 -27.69 -7.02 19.84
C VAL A 675 -27.18 -6.78 21.26
N PRO A 676 -25.86 -6.68 21.48
CA PRO A 676 -25.31 -6.34 22.78
C PRO A 676 -25.45 -4.84 23.04
N VAL A 677 -25.97 -4.47 24.21
CA VAL A 677 -25.96 -3.10 24.72
C VAL A 677 -25.31 -3.09 26.09
N GLN A 678 -24.27 -2.28 26.26
CA GLN A 678 -23.52 -2.20 27.50
C GLN A 678 -24.09 -1.11 28.41
N ALA A 679 -24.16 -1.40 29.70
CA ALA A 679 -24.52 -0.45 30.74
C ALA A 679 -23.47 -0.48 31.85
N LYS A 680 -22.96 0.68 32.25
CA LYS A 680 -21.94 0.79 33.31
C LYS A 680 -22.47 1.66 34.43
N HIS A 681 -22.32 1.20 35.66
CA HIS A 681 -22.69 1.98 36.84
C HIS A 681 -21.47 2.68 37.43
N ALA A 682 -21.63 3.94 37.84
CA ALA A 682 -20.65 4.65 38.64
C ALA A 682 -20.78 4.28 40.14
N PRO A 683 -19.78 4.59 40.99
CA PRO A 683 -19.95 4.53 42.44
C PRO A 683 -21.15 5.38 42.90
N GLY A 684 -21.98 4.85 43.81
CA GLY A 684 -23.18 5.54 44.31
C GLY A 684 -24.40 5.51 43.38
N SER A 685 -24.34 4.75 42.28
CA SER A 685 -25.47 4.56 41.36
C SER A 685 -26.63 3.78 41.99
N ALA A 686 -27.81 3.90 41.38
CA ALA A 686 -28.93 3.03 41.71
C ALA A 686 -28.58 1.54 41.45
N ALA A 687 -29.14 0.63 42.25
CA ALA A 687 -28.88 -0.82 42.10
C ALA A 687 -29.39 -1.40 40.78
N LEU A 688 -30.36 -0.73 40.15
CA LEU A 688 -30.98 -1.14 38.90
C LEU A 688 -31.00 0.03 37.92
N ALA A 689 -30.88 -0.28 36.63
CA ALA A 689 -31.17 0.64 35.54
C ALA A 689 -31.98 -0.06 34.45
N ARG A 690 -32.81 0.71 33.75
CA ARG A 690 -33.57 0.26 32.59
C ARG A 690 -32.85 0.70 31.32
N VAL A 691 -32.28 -0.25 30.59
CA VAL A 691 -31.73 -0.02 29.25
C VAL A 691 -32.85 -0.22 28.24
N THR A 692 -33.10 0.77 27.38
CA THR A 692 -34.10 0.68 26.31
C THR A 692 -33.39 0.59 24.97
N LEU A 693 -33.69 -0.43 24.18
CA LEU A 693 -33.20 -0.59 22.81
C LEU A 693 -34.36 -0.37 21.83
N THR A 694 -34.11 0.44 20.81
CA THR A 694 -35.00 0.60 19.64
C THR A 694 -34.27 0.11 18.40
N ALA A 695 -34.94 -0.71 17.61
CA ALA A 695 -34.50 -1.13 16.27
C ALA A 695 -35.49 -0.65 15.22
N ILE A 696 -34.99 -0.08 14.13
CA ILE A 696 -35.75 0.46 13.00
C ILE A 696 -35.23 -0.17 11.72
N SER A 697 -36.11 -0.66 10.85
CA SER A 697 -35.71 -1.13 9.50
C SER A 697 -35.26 0.04 8.64
N GLU A 698 -34.08 -0.07 8.02
CA GLU A 698 -33.59 0.92 7.05
C GLU A 698 -34.34 0.84 5.72
N SER A 699 -34.95 -0.30 5.41
CA SER A 699 -35.78 -0.50 4.22
C SER A 699 -37.19 0.08 4.40
N ASP A 700 -37.82 -0.10 5.57
CA ASP A 700 -39.13 0.51 5.90
C ASP A 700 -39.08 1.12 7.32
N PRO A 701 -38.81 2.44 7.46
CA PRO A 701 -38.72 3.10 8.75
C PRO A 701 -40.00 3.06 9.60
N THR A 702 -41.15 2.67 9.03
CA THR A 702 -42.39 2.45 9.80
C THR A 702 -42.32 1.17 10.64
N LYS A 703 -41.43 0.23 10.27
CA LYS A 703 -41.17 -0.99 11.04
C LYS A 703 -40.13 -0.71 12.10
N LYS A 704 -40.62 -0.57 13.33
CA LYS A 704 -39.80 -0.36 14.52
C LYS A 704 -40.22 -1.26 15.66
N SER A 705 -39.27 -1.61 16.51
CA SER A 705 -39.53 -2.36 17.74
C SER A 705 -38.66 -1.81 18.86
N THR A 706 -39.31 -1.50 19.99
CA THR A 706 -38.65 -0.97 21.18
C THR A 706 -38.93 -1.90 22.35
N THR A 707 -37.90 -2.22 23.12
CA THR A 707 -38.05 -3.00 24.35
C THR A 707 -37.00 -2.59 25.38
N SER A 708 -37.10 -3.17 26.58
CA SER A 708 -36.17 -2.84 27.66
C SER A 708 -35.52 -4.07 28.29
N CYS A 709 -34.36 -3.84 28.86
CA CYS A 709 -33.58 -4.77 29.64
C CYS A 709 -33.34 -4.16 31.03
N LEU A 710 -33.39 -4.99 32.07
CA LEU A 710 -32.99 -4.57 33.40
C LEU A 710 -31.49 -4.85 33.57
N ALA A 711 -30.70 -3.80 33.73
CA ALA A 711 -29.30 -3.88 34.13
C ALA A 711 -29.19 -3.85 35.66
N ILE A 712 -28.38 -4.74 36.21
CA ILE A 712 -28.24 -4.95 37.65
C ILE A 712 -26.82 -4.56 38.05
N ALA A 713 -26.69 -3.68 39.05
CA ALA A 713 -25.40 -3.34 39.64
C ALA A 713 -24.82 -4.56 40.37
N ARG A 714 -23.50 -4.66 40.42
CA ARG A 714 -22.84 -5.76 41.12
C ARG A 714 -22.93 -5.64 42.64
#